data_AF-A0A9N9GUZ9-F1
#
_entry.id   AF-A0A9N9GUZ9-F1
#
_cell.length_a   1.000
_cell.length_b   1.000
_cell.length_c   1.000
_cell.angle_alpha   90.00
_cell.angle_beta   90.00
_cell.angle_gamma   90.00
#
_symmetry.space_group_name_H-M   'P 1'
#
loop_
_entity.id
_entity.type
_entity.pdbx_description
1 polymer ?
#
loop_
_entity_poly.entity_id
_entity_poly.type
_entity_poly.pdbx_seq_one_letter_code
_entity_poly.pdbx_strand_id
1 'polypeptide(L)'
;LPEILQYKVPEILQYKRPKPLLETLGSSWNFQSSEKLKGVLREALITHYENFMLGKTDKGSIPVYMILSGAGTGKSRTATELQGLAIECTDDQPELCNRLKEALVFNLSFENGTAFDVALEKDTQEAIGKRMLFQLIDDINSWQTFIKNCPNVIPDQIFDKIAASYGKSTKDLTIFLTIDGMQTTMADENDGKNKASMFYSMLTQLSIIARSGLFVICTCTATIHAPFDQFLAASHQLRIFLPTCSLDPPTRLNNGQCLSVFLKHPVIDMLVEDMGGHGRALESLEMALQDKDLDRCNFVDILHKIRIQLENNYSLWLSKDYADDLIPLIRVILTGEVVSLNGNLPGTNTKVESYTSLGLIRFEGSGGFGGYGRLTCPYVWLWIVAHNTNDPLLREWNFYDVKEVQHKNDPTDYPAGAQFWQHFEEFVAIVRALKSKVYNQSDVVSLETIHRGANHSFDDLKILNRHLRIARAIHQEQTASTSVRLVQCDKEQVNVANCEHCIINGYSASAGDIFLGIEYANTKTGTNTKALEVHQCKLVKNNVSQKLYEAEREKSMNSNRKDVFILYTCGKANVSPPSGCAIVSQENWNSYFGPFAGRAFKYAVTGPVNVNTGTMFQLSATEGIGKTRAGMIIDARRKRRRPYTEKDKEAFMKDTKIPRTVVHRLSFESVDNTAFMSANPGIVTEI
;
A
#
# COMPACT_ATOMS: atom_id res chain seq x y z
N LEU A 1 -10.84 -4.72 58.28
CA LEU A 1 -11.28 -4.32 56.93
C LEU A 1 -10.22 -3.37 56.40
N PRO A 2 -9.51 -3.67 55.30
CA PRO A 2 -8.69 -2.65 54.68
C PRO A 2 -9.64 -1.57 54.14
N GLU A 3 -9.36 -0.31 54.47
CA GLU A 3 -10.11 0.84 53.95
C GLU A 3 -10.19 0.75 52.43
N ILE A 4 -11.43 0.73 51.90
CA ILE A 4 -11.66 0.87 50.48
C ILE A 4 -11.21 2.29 50.12
N LEU A 5 -10.07 2.41 49.44
CA LEU A 5 -9.58 3.67 48.87
C LEU A 5 -10.59 4.19 47.84
N GLN A 6 -11.63 4.89 48.27
CA GLN A 6 -12.51 5.62 47.37
C GLN A 6 -11.81 6.89 46.91
N TYR A 7 -11.67 7.06 45.59
CA TYR A 7 -11.18 8.31 45.03
C TYR A 7 -12.24 9.40 45.24
N LYS A 8 -11.82 10.63 45.56
CA LYS A 8 -12.73 11.80 45.57
C LYS A 8 -12.46 12.63 44.34
N VAL A 9 -13.51 13.10 43.66
CA VAL A 9 -13.34 14.09 42.58
C VAL A 9 -12.88 15.40 43.22
N PRO A 10 -11.71 15.94 42.85
CA PRO A 10 -11.25 17.23 43.35
C PRO A 10 -12.30 18.33 43.12
N GLU A 11 -12.37 19.30 44.03
CA GLU A 11 -13.24 20.47 43.84
C GLU A 11 -12.80 21.32 42.65
N ILE A 12 -11.49 21.43 42.44
CA ILE A 12 -10.84 22.13 41.32
C ILE A 12 -10.10 21.09 40.47
N LEU A 13 -10.37 21.09 39.16
CA LEU A 13 -9.66 20.24 38.19
C LEU A 13 -8.81 21.09 37.26
N GLN A 14 -7.48 20.94 37.35
CA GLN A 14 -6.57 21.53 36.37
C GLN A 14 -6.53 20.67 35.12
N TYR A 15 -6.62 21.31 33.94
CA TYR A 15 -6.53 20.59 32.68
C TYR A 15 -5.12 20.03 32.45
N LYS A 16 -5.06 18.81 31.93
CA LYS A 16 -3.84 18.16 31.45
C LYS A 16 -4.06 17.62 30.05
N ARG A 17 -3.03 17.82 29.21
CA ARG A 17 -3.04 17.29 27.85
C ARG A 17 -3.07 15.76 27.87
N PRO A 18 -3.79 15.12 26.93
CA PRO A 18 -3.86 13.67 26.85
C PRO A 18 -2.53 13.09 26.40
N LYS A 19 -2.32 11.81 26.73
CA LYS A 19 -1.32 10.98 26.04
C LYS A 19 -1.78 10.69 24.60
N PRO A 20 -0.86 10.49 23.65
CA PRO A 20 -1.20 10.02 22.31
C PRO A 20 -2.01 8.71 22.34
N LEU A 21 -2.97 8.56 21.41
CA LEU A 21 -3.75 7.32 21.28
C LEU A 21 -2.95 6.20 20.60
N LEU A 22 -1.88 6.56 19.89
CA LEU A 22 -0.96 5.62 19.26
C LEU A 22 0.31 5.49 20.10
N GLU A 23 0.62 4.28 20.56
CA GLU A 23 1.82 3.97 21.36
C GLU A 23 2.86 3.13 20.60
N THR A 24 2.64 2.89 19.32
CA THR A 24 3.50 2.06 18.48
C THR A 24 4.64 2.90 17.89
N LEU A 25 5.59 2.28 17.17
CA LEU A 25 6.73 2.99 16.57
C LEU A 25 6.31 4.16 15.67
N GLY A 26 5.17 4.02 14.97
CA GLY A 26 4.61 5.07 14.13
C GLY A 26 4.26 6.36 14.88
N SER A 27 4.17 6.35 16.23
CA SER A 27 3.96 7.55 17.04
C SER A 27 5.11 8.55 16.93
N SER A 28 6.34 8.08 16.71
CA SER A 28 7.52 8.95 16.56
C SER A 28 7.71 9.51 15.15
N TRP A 29 6.88 9.11 14.19
CA TRP A 29 6.93 9.65 12.83
C TRP A 29 6.21 10.99 12.76
N ASN A 30 6.61 11.86 11.84
CA ASN A 30 5.88 13.07 11.52
C ASN A 30 4.50 12.71 10.97
N PHE A 31 3.47 13.42 11.43
CA PHE A 31 2.12 13.20 10.95
C PHE A 31 1.98 13.60 9.48
N GLN A 32 1.19 12.83 8.74
CA GLN A 32 0.90 13.06 7.34
C GLN A 32 -0.62 13.15 7.16
N SER A 33 -1.07 14.20 6.47
CA SER A 33 -2.49 14.45 6.18
C SER A 33 -2.69 14.65 4.68
N SER A 34 -3.72 14.02 4.12
CA SER A 34 -4.09 14.24 2.72
C SER A 34 -4.90 15.52 2.50
N GLU A 35 -4.80 16.11 1.31
CA GLU A 35 -5.62 17.26 0.90
C GLU A 35 -7.12 16.97 0.99
N LYS A 36 -7.54 15.72 0.73
CA LYS A 36 -8.93 15.29 0.90
C LYS A 36 -9.38 15.40 2.36
N LEU A 37 -8.56 14.93 3.31
CA LEU A 37 -8.86 15.04 4.73
C LEU A 37 -8.93 16.51 5.16
N LYS A 38 -7.95 17.32 4.74
CA LYS A 38 -7.92 18.77 5.03
C LYS A 38 -9.17 19.47 4.52
N GLY A 39 -9.55 19.22 3.26
CA GLY A 39 -10.74 19.82 2.65
C GLY A 39 -12.03 19.49 3.41
N VAL A 40 -12.27 18.20 3.69
CA VAL A 40 -13.47 17.76 4.43
C VAL A 40 -13.51 18.33 5.84
N LEU A 41 -12.38 18.30 6.55
CA LEU A 41 -12.30 18.83 7.92
C LEU A 41 -12.55 20.34 7.94
N ARG A 42 -11.92 21.09 7.02
CA ARG A 42 -12.05 22.54 6.92
C ARG A 42 -13.50 22.97 6.73
N GLU A 43 -14.16 22.43 5.71
CA GLU A 43 -15.56 22.75 5.39
C GLU A 43 -16.46 22.47 6.59
N ALA A 44 -16.33 21.28 7.18
CA ALA A 44 -17.13 20.88 8.32
C ALA A 44 -16.89 21.75 9.57
N LEU A 45 -15.65 22.15 9.85
CA LEU A 45 -15.33 23.01 11.00
C LEU A 45 -15.91 24.42 10.85
N ILE A 46 -15.82 25.01 9.65
CA ILE A 46 -16.36 26.34 9.38
C ILE A 46 -17.89 26.32 9.56
N THR A 47 -18.59 25.39 8.92
CA THR A 47 -20.05 25.28 9.04
C THR A 47 -20.49 24.98 10.48
N HIS A 48 -19.74 24.13 11.19
CA HIS A 48 -20.01 23.85 12.59
C HIS A 48 -19.85 25.11 13.45
N TYR A 49 -18.78 25.88 13.27
CA TYR A 49 -18.55 27.12 14.00
C TYR A 49 -19.64 28.16 13.71
N GLU A 50 -20.02 28.34 12.44
CA GLU A 50 -21.11 29.25 12.06
C GLU A 50 -22.44 28.86 12.72
N ASN A 51 -22.80 27.57 12.71
CA ASN A 51 -24.00 27.09 13.36
C ASN A 51 -23.96 27.27 14.89
N PHE A 52 -22.79 27.06 15.51
CA PHE A 52 -22.56 27.34 16.93
C PHE A 52 -22.77 28.83 17.25
N MET A 53 -22.18 29.73 16.46
CA MET A 53 -22.32 31.19 16.64
C MET A 53 -23.76 31.67 16.46
N LEU A 54 -24.54 30.99 15.61
CA LEU A 54 -25.97 31.23 15.44
C LEU A 54 -26.84 30.59 16.54
N GLY A 55 -26.25 29.90 17.52
CA GLY A 55 -26.95 29.22 18.61
C GLY A 55 -27.75 27.99 18.17
N LYS A 56 -27.48 27.43 16.99
CA LYS A 56 -28.15 26.22 16.50
C LYS A 56 -27.57 25.01 17.22
N THR A 57 -28.44 24.18 17.80
CA THR A 57 -28.06 23.00 18.59
C THR A 57 -28.83 21.74 18.18
N ASP A 58 -29.49 21.77 17.01
CA ASP A 58 -30.22 20.63 16.49
C ASP A 58 -29.28 19.57 15.90
N LYS A 59 -29.79 18.35 15.73
CA LYS A 59 -29.03 17.19 15.25
C LYS A 59 -28.50 17.37 13.83
N GLY A 60 -29.15 18.17 12.99
CA GLY A 60 -28.76 18.40 11.60
C GLY A 60 -27.70 19.50 11.43
N SER A 61 -27.56 20.40 12.40
CA SER A 61 -26.63 21.53 12.35
C SER A 61 -25.27 21.25 13.00
N ILE A 62 -25.24 20.42 14.05
CA ILE A 62 -24.04 20.15 14.85
C ILE A 62 -23.54 18.74 14.56
N PRO A 63 -22.32 18.56 14.00
CA PRO A 63 -21.82 17.26 13.57
C PRO A 63 -21.23 16.42 14.71
N VAL A 64 -21.22 15.10 14.49
CA VAL A 64 -20.27 14.17 15.12
C VAL A 64 -19.26 13.74 14.06
N TYR A 65 -17.96 13.89 14.35
CA TYR A 65 -16.89 13.52 13.44
C TYR A 65 -16.53 12.03 13.62
N MET A 66 -16.25 11.34 12.52
CA MET A 66 -16.03 9.90 12.51
C MET A 66 -14.79 9.55 11.71
N ILE A 67 -13.85 8.84 12.34
CA ILE A 67 -12.67 8.27 11.69
C ILE A 67 -12.85 6.75 11.65
N LEU A 68 -13.45 6.26 10.58
CA LEU A 68 -13.81 4.85 10.41
C LEU A 68 -12.90 4.21 9.38
N SER A 69 -12.14 3.20 9.78
CA SER A 69 -11.14 2.55 8.93
C SER A 69 -10.62 1.27 9.58
N GLY A 70 -9.92 0.43 8.84
CA GLY A 70 -9.36 -0.80 9.40
C GLY A 70 -8.15 -0.61 10.29
N ALA A 71 -7.65 -1.69 10.89
CA ALA A 71 -6.48 -1.64 11.75
C ALA A 71 -5.23 -1.17 10.98
N GLY A 72 -4.36 -0.38 11.62
CA GLY A 72 -3.08 0.03 11.04
C GLY A 72 -3.14 1.07 9.90
N THR A 73 -4.31 1.65 9.62
CA THR A 73 -4.52 2.69 8.59
C THR A 73 -4.34 4.12 9.09
N GLY A 74 -4.00 4.31 10.38
CA GLY A 74 -3.71 5.62 10.96
C GLY A 74 -4.85 6.28 11.75
N LYS A 75 -5.97 5.59 12.01
CA LYS A 75 -7.13 6.15 12.76
C LYS A 75 -6.75 6.90 14.04
N SER A 76 -6.15 6.19 14.99
CA SER A 76 -5.78 6.72 16.31
C SER A 76 -4.75 7.84 16.20
N ARG A 77 -3.91 7.80 15.15
CA ARG A 77 -2.97 8.88 14.85
C ARG A 77 -3.69 10.13 14.35
N THR A 78 -4.59 10.01 13.38
CA THR A 78 -5.41 11.13 12.89
C THR A 78 -6.24 11.75 14.02
N ALA A 79 -6.82 10.93 14.89
CA ALA A 79 -7.53 11.37 16.09
C ALA A 79 -6.63 12.15 17.07
N THR A 80 -5.41 11.67 17.31
CA THR A 80 -4.43 12.34 18.18
C THR A 80 -4.05 13.73 17.67
N GLU A 81 -3.88 13.86 16.35
CA GLU A 81 -3.37 15.08 15.69
C GLU A 81 -4.49 16.05 15.28
N LEU A 82 -5.75 15.72 15.57
CA LEU A 82 -6.92 16.41 15.05
C LEU A 82 -6.96 17.91 15.40
N GLN A 83 -6.54 18.31 16.61
CA GLN A 83 -6.49 19.72 16.99
C GLN A 83 -5.47 20.48 16.11
N GLY A 84 -4.27 19.93 15.93
CA GLY A 84 -3.23 20.55 15.11
C GLY A 84 -3.67 20.69 13.67
N LEU A 85 -4.28 19.64 13.13
CA LEU A 85 -4.83 19.64 11.78
C LEU A 85 -5.98 20.65 11.63
N ALA A 86 -6.87 20.77 12.62
CA ALA A 86 -7.95 21.73 12.60
C ALA A 86 -7.43 23.18 12.56
N ILE A 87 -6.39 23.49 13.35
CA ILE A 87 -5.72 24.80 13.35
C ILE A 87 -5.09 25.10 11.99
N GLU A 88 -4.38 24.12 11.40
CA GLU A 88 -3.78 24.25 10.07
C GLU A 88 -4.84 24.50 9.00
N CYS A 89 -5.96 23.77 9.04
CA CYS A 89 -7.01 23.86 8.03
C CYS A 89 -7.82 25.15 8.09
N THR A 90 -7.83 25.86 9.22
CA THR A 90 -8.63 27.07 9.42
C THR A 90 -7.76 28.28 9.74
N ASP A 91 -6.50 28.28 9.31
CA ASP A 91 -5.55 29.39 9.56
C ASP A 91 -6.04 30.72 8.96
N ASP A 92 -6.81 30.64 7.88
CA ASP A 92 -7.49 31.74 7.21
C ASP A 92 -8.75 32.26 7.94
N GLN A 93 -9.16 31.63 9.04
CA GLN A 93 -10.32 32.00 9.86
C GLN A 93 -9.86 32.42 11.27
N PRO A 94 -9.50 33.70 11.51
CA PRO A 94 -8.77 34.11 12.71
C PRO A 94 -9.49 33.80 14.03
N GLU A 95 -10.80 34.04 14.12
CA GLU A 95 -11.58 33.78 15.34
C GLU A 95 -11.66 32.29 15.67
N LEU A 96 -12.02 31.47 14.67
CA LEU A 96 -12.07 30.02 14.82
C LEU A 96 -10.68 29.46 15.14
N CYS A 97 -9.65 29.87 14.40
CA CYS A 97 -8.27 29.45 14.61
C CYS A 97 -7.77 29.73 16.04
N ASN A 98 -8.02 30.94 16.56
CA ASN A 98 -7.66 31.29 17.94
C ASN A 98 -8.41 30.43 18.95
N ARG A 99 -9.71 30.21 18.73
CA ARG A 99 -10.53 29.35 19.58
C ARG A 99 -10.02 27.90 19.60
N LEU A 100 -9.58 27.37 18.45
CA LEU A 100 -9.02 26.01 18.34
C LEU A 100 -7.63 25.87 19.00
N LYS A 101 -6.79 26.92 18.96
CA LYS A 101 -5.49 26.96 19.65
C LYS A 101 -5.62 26.89 21.17
N GLU A 102 -6.66 27.49 21.73
CA GLU A 102 -6.96 27.47 23.17
C GLU A 102 -7.77 26.25 23.62
N ALA A 103 -8.15 25.37 22.69
CA ALA A 103 -9.03 24.25 22.99
C ALA A 103 -8.40 23.21 23.93
N LEU A 104 -9.25 22.67 24.80
CA LEU A 104 -8.93 21.55 25.68
C LEU A 104 -9.16 20.24 24.92
N VAL A 105 -8.20 19.32 24.96
CA VAL A 105 -8.25 18.06 24.23
C VAL A 105 -8.44 16.91 25.20
N PHE A 106 -9.43 16.07 24.93
CA PHE A 106 -9.65 14.80 25.61
C PHE A 106 -9.56 13.69 24.58
N ASN A 107 -8.56 12.82 24.73
CA ASN A 107 -8.41 11.64 23.89
C ASN A 107 -8.59 10.41 24.77
N LEU A 108 -9.77 9.81 24.68
CA LEU A 108 -10.22 8.74 25.56
C LEU A 108 -10.15 7.42 24.82
N SER A 109 -9.25 6.53 25.22
CA SER A 109 -9.20 5.18 24.66
C SER A 109 -10.22 4.27 25.33
N PHE A 110 -10.93 3.46 24.54
CA PHE A 110 -11.74 2.34 25.01
C PHE A 110 -11.08 0.99 24.68
N GLU A 111 -9.83 1.03 24.21
CA GLU A 111 -8.99 -0.13 23.88
C GLU A 111 -7.72 -0.11 24.73
N ASN A 112 -6.68 0.59 24.26
CA ASN A 112 -5.35 0.55 24.83
C ASN A 112 -5.31 1.30 26.17
N GLY A 113 -4.83 0.63 27.22
CA GLY A 113 -4.64 1.21 28.56
C GLY A 113 -5.93 1.41 29.37
N THR A 114 -7.06 1.66 28.73
CA THR A 114 -8.37 1.94 29.36
C THR A 114 -9.52 1.18 28.72
N ALA A 115 -9.29 -0.10 28.40
CA ALA A 115 -10.24 -1.02 27.77
C ALA A 115 -11.65 -0.97 28.42
N PHE A 116 -12.68 -1.04 27.58
CA PHE A 116 -14.07 -1.08 28.04
C PHE A 116 -14.38 -2.36 28.81
N ASP A 117 -14.99 -2.22 30.00
CA ASP A 117 -15.41 -3.35 30.83
C ASP A 117 -16.93 -3.36 31.01
N VAL A 118 -17.61 -4.27 30.29
CA VAL A 118 -19.08 -4.43 30.32
C VAL A 118 -19.61 -4.71 31.72
N ALA A 119 -18.83 -5.33 32.62
CA ALA A 119 -19.27 -5.64 33.97
C ALA A 119 -19.27 -4.40 34.88
N LEU A 120 -18.33 -3.49 34.67
CA LEU A 120 -18.12 -2.29 35.49
C LEU A 120 -18.78 -1.03 34.90
N GLU A 121 -18.97 -0.99 33.59
CA GLU A 121 -19.41 0.19 32.85
C GLU A 121 -20.79 -0.02 32.23
N LYS A 122 -21.82 0.48 32.93
CA LYS A 122 -23.23 0.33 32.51
C LYS A 122 -23.85 1.62 31.98
N ASP A 123 -23.23 2.77 32.26
CA ASP A 123 -23.68 4.08 31.81
C ASP A 123 -22.60 4.74 30.95
N THR A 124 -23.00 5.20 29.76
CA THR A 124 -22.07 5.79 28.78
C THR A 124 -21.57 7.16 29.20
N GLN A 125 -22.37 7.95 29.92
CA GLN A 125 -21.92 9.26 30.40
C GLN A 125 -20.84 9.07 31.46
N GLU A 126 -21.05 8.13 32.38
CA GLU A 126 -20.07 7.80 33.40
C GLU A 126 -18.79 7.20 32.80
N ALA A 127 -18.91 6.32 31.80
CA ALA A 127 -17.75 5.74 31.13
C ALA A 127 -16.85 6.81 30.48
N ILE A 128 -17.46 7.82 29.86
CA ILE A 128 -16.74 8.97 29.27
C ILE A 128 -16.17 9.86 30.38
N GLY A 129 -17.00 10.25 31.36
CA GLY A 129 -16.60 11.14 32.44
C GLY A 129 -15.47 10.57 33.30
N LYS A 130 -15.50 9.26 33.60
CA LYS A 130 -14.42 8.56 34.33
C LYS A 130 -13.11 8.60 33.55
N ARG A 131 -13.11 8.37 32.24
CA ARG A 131 -11.89 8.48 31.41
C ARG A 131 -11.38 9.91 31.30
N MET A 132 -12.29 10.90 31.20
CA MET A 132 -11.88 12.31 31.26
C MET A 132 -11.23 12.64 32.59
N LEU A 133 -11.80 12.19 33.71
CA LEU A 133 -11.21 12.39 35.03
C LEU A 133 -9.85 11.70 35.15
N PHE A 134 -9.74 10.46 34.65
CA PHE A 134 -8.49 9.70 34.65
C PHE A 134 -7.38 10.41 33.87
N GLN A 135 -7.69 11.05 32.74
CA GLN A 135 -6.73 11.86 31.98
C GLN A 135 -6.16 13.02 32.82
N LEU A 136 -6.93 13.57 33.76
CA LEU A 136 -6.57 14.76 34.52
C LEU A 136 -5.77 14.44 35.81
N ILE A 137 -5.80 13.19 36.28
CA ILE A 137 -5.18 12.79 37.55
C ILE A 137 -3.88 12.00 37.26
N ASP A 138 -2.73 12.51 37.74
CA ASP A 138 -1.41 11.90 37.46
C ASP A 138 -1.05 10.73 38.39
N ASP A 139 -1.62 10.66 39.59
CA ASP A 139 -1.16 9.75 40.65
C ASP A 139 -1.67 8.30 40.54
N ILE A 140 -2.35 7.95 39.43
CA ILE A 140 -3.05 6.67 39.32
C ILE A 140 -2.48 5.85 38.16
N ASN A 141 -1.54 4.98 38.50
CA ASN A 141 -0.82 4.14 37.54
C ASN A 141 -1.67 2.99 36.95
N SER A 142 -2.90 2.76 37.44
CA SER A 142 -3.73 1.64 37.01
C SER A 142 -5.19 2.03 36.79
N TRP A 143 -5.63 1.93 35.53
CA TRP A 143 -7.04 2.08 35.13
C TRP A 143 -7.97 1.14 35.89
N GLN A 144 -7.57 -0.13 36.08
CA GLN A 144 -8.42 -1.12 36.75
C GLN A 144 -8.68 -0.79 38.23
N THR A 145 -7.68 -0.24 38.91
CA THR A 145 -7.86 0.23 40.29
C THR A 145 -8.69 1.51 40.31
N PHE A 146 -8.46 2.41 39.35
CA PHE A 146 -9.21 3.65 39.20
C PHE A 146 -10.70 3.39 39.04
N ILE A 147 -11.10 2.63 38.01
CA ILE A 147 -12.50 2.49 37.61
C ILE A 147 -13.37 1.84 38.70
N LYS A 148 -12.81 0.93 39.49
CA LYS A 148 -13.52 0.26 40.61
C LYS A 148 -13.79 1.17 41.80
N ASN A 149 -12.96 2.19 41.98
CA ASN A 149 -12.98 3.06 43.16
C ASN A 149 -13.33 4.51 42.82
N CYS A 150 -13.48 4.83 41.52
CA CYS A 150 -13.83 6.15 41.05
C CYS A 150 -15.32 6.41 41.28
N PRO A 151 -15.68 7.58 41.84
CA PRO A 151 -17.06 7.98 41.97
C PRO A 151 -17.69 8.18 40.59
N ASN A 152 -19.01 8.15 40.54
CA ASN A 152 -19.74 8.45 39.31
C ASN A 152 -19.51 9.92 38.95
N VAL A 153 -19.05 10.15 37.74
CA VAL A 153 -18.72 11.48 37.21
C VAL A 153 -19.05 11.50 35.73
N ILE A 154 -19.62 12.60 35.27
CA ILE A 154 -20.05 12.79 33.88
C ILE A 154 -19.33 13.99 33.24
N PRO A 155 -19.27 14.10 31.90
CA PRO A 155 -18.52 15.15 31.20
C PRO A 155 -18.86 16.57 31.63
N ASP A 156 -20.16 16.89 31.81
CA ASP A 156 -20.60 18.24 32.19
C ASP A 156 -20.01 18.68 33.53
N GLN A 157 -19.94 17.78 34.50
CA GLN A 157 -19.31 18.05 35.80
C GLN A 157 -17.81 18.30 35.68
N ILE A 158 -17.13 17.63 34.74
CA ILE A 158 -15.71 17.87 34.46
C ILE A 158 -15.53 19.25 33.81
N PHE A 159 -16.37 19.61 32.85
CA PHE A 159 -16.33 20.93 32.20
C PHE A 159 -16.56 22.06 33.20
N ASP A 160 -17.56 21.95 34.08
CA ASP A 160 -17.84 22.93 35.13
C ASP A 160 -16.64 23.13 36.05
N LYS A 161 -16.03 22.03 36.52
CA LYS A 161 -14.85 22.06 37.40
C LYS A 161 -13.62 22.66 36.73
N ILE A 162 -13.42 22.39 35.44
CA ILE A 162 -12.31 22.99 34.69
C ILE A 162 -12.58 24.48 34.45
N ALA A 163 -13.78 24.86 34.01
CA ALA A 163 -14.15 26.26 33.79
C ALA A 163 -13.94 27.09 35.06
N ALA A 164 -14.38 26.57 36.21
CA ALA A 164 -14.15 27.18 37.52
C ALA A 164 -12.65 27.35 37.83
N SER A 165 -11.80 26.39 37.49
CA SER A 165 -10.35 26.50 37.69
C SER A 165 -9.69 27.62 36.87
N TYR A 166 -10.26 27.93 35.70
CA TYR A 166 -9.81 29.02 34.83
C TYR A 166 -10.50 30.36 35.12
N GLY A 167 -11.46 30.40 36.06
CA GLY A 167 -12.30 31.58 36.29
C GLY A 167 -13.14 31.97 35.08
N LYS A 168 -13.49 31.00 34.22
CA LYS A 168 -14.26 31.20 32.97
C LYS A 168 -15.66 30.60 33.09
N SER A 169 -16.57 31.02 32.20
CA SER A 169 -17.83 30.31 31.98
C SER A 169 -17.57 29.03 31.19
N THR A 170 -18.36 27.98 31.41
CA THR A 170 -18.29 26.75 30.60
C THR A 170 -18.53 27.02 29.11
N LYS A 171 -19.36 28.01 28.78
CA LYS A 171 -19.63 28.41 27.38
C LYS A 171 -18.41 29.00 26.65
N ASP A 172 -17.44 29.49 27.40
CA ASP A 172 -16.19 30.05 26.85
C ASP A 172 -15.17 28.95 26.53
N LEU A 173 -15.40 27.72 27.00
CA LEU A 173 -14.54 26.60 26.69
C LEU A 173 -14.71 26.15 25.23
N THR A 174 -13.62 25.60 24.70
CA THR A 174 -13.61 24.87 23.43
C THR A 174 -12.97 23.54 23.67
N ILE A 175 -13.60 22.48 23.17
CA ILE A 175 -13.26 21.13 23.57
C ILE A 175 -13.16 20.23 22.35
N PHE A 176 -12.04 19.51 22.23
CA PHE A 176 -11.97 18.31 21.40
C PHE A 176 -12.22 17.11 22.31
N LEU A 177 -13.24 16.33 22.00
CA LEU A 177 -13.55 15.10 22.71
C LEU A 177 -13.48 13.94 21.73
N THR A 178 -12.44 13.13 21.83
CA THR A 178 -12.22 11.97 20.97
C THR A 178 -12.39 10.68 21.75
N ILE A 179 -13.26 9.79 21.26
CA ILE A 179 -13.41 8.41 21.73
C ILE A 179 -12.71 7.49 20.74
N ASP A 180 -11.64 6.81 21.16
CA ASP A 180 -10.89 5.87 20.33
C ASP A 180 -11.28 4.41 20.64
N GLY A 181 -11.44 3.58 19.60
CA GLY A 181 -11.73 2.16 19.75
C GLY A 181 -13.19 1.86 20.15
N MET A 182 -14.14 2.66 19.64
CA MET A 182 -15.56 2.57 20.04
C MET A 182 -16.20 1.21 19.74
N GLN A 183 -15.68 0.44 18.78
CA GLN A 183 -16.13 -0.92 18.46
C GLN A 183 -16.09 -1.88 19.65
N THR A 184 -15.25 -1.63 20.66
CA THR A 184 -15.18 -2.45 21.89
C THR A 184 -16.45 -2.44 22.73
N THR A 185 -17.32 -1.45 22.49
CA THR A 185 -18.62 -1.36 23.17
C THR A 185 -19.71 -2.20 22.50
N MET A 186 -19.39 -2.87 21.38
CA MET A 186 -20.29 -3.80 20.70
C MET A 186 -20.21 -5.19 21.34
N ALA A 187 -21.38 -5.75 21.65
CA ALA A 187 -21.57 -7.14 22.03
C ALA A 187 -22.09 -7.98 20.84
N ASP A 188 -22.79 -7.35 19.89
CA ASP A 188 -23.37 -7.98 18.69
C ASP A 188 -23.04 -7.17 17.43
N GLU A 189 -22.92 -7.84 16.28
CA GLU A 189 -22.67 -7.21 14.97
C GLU A 189 -23.76 -6.18 14.58
N ASN A 190 -24.98 -6.34 15.11
CA ASN A 190 -26.12 -5.46 14.88
C ASN A 190 -26.19 -4.30 15.87
N ASP A 191 -25.25 -4.16 16.79
CA ASP A 191 -25.30 -3.11 17.82
C ASP A 191 -25.29 -1.69 17.25
N GLY A 192 -24.71 -1.48 16.07
CA GLY A 192 -24.82 -0.19 15.38
C GLY A 192 -26.26 0.15 14.95
N LYS A 193 -27.12 -0.85 14.71
CA LYS A 193 -28.55 -0.68 14.39
C LYS A 193 -29.45 -0.75 15.62
N ASN A 194 -29.02 -1.48 16.64
CA ASN A 194 -29.75 -1.62 17.89
C ASN A 194 -29.61 -0.34 18.73
N LYS A 195 -30.65 0.50 18.75
CA LYS A 195 -30.65 1.74 19.54
C LYS A 195 -30.56 1.53 21.06
N ALA A 196 -30.76 0.31 21.54
CA ALA A 196 -30.59 -0.07 22.94
C ALA A 196 -29.17 -0.59 23.26
N SER A 197 -28.28 -0.71 22.27
CA SER A 197 -26.91 -1.16 22.49
C SER A 197 -26.07 -0.09 23.19
N MET A 198 -25.01 -0.55 23.87
CA MET A 198 -24.02 0.33 24.49
C MET A 198 -23.31 1.19 23.43
N PHE A 199 -22.99 0.59 22.28
CA PHE A 199 -22.39 1.28 21.15
C PHE A 199 -23.26 2.44 20.64
N TYR A 200 -24.56 2.21 20.45
CA TYR A 200 -25.46 3.27 19.99
C TYR A 200 -25.71 4.33 21.08
N SER A 201 -25.71 3.91 22.35
CA SER A 201 -25.75 4.81 23.50
C SER A 201 -24.54 5.75 23.52
N MET A 202 -23.32 5.26 23.22
CA MET A 202 -22.11 6.09 23.11
C MET A 202 -22.22 7.14 22.01
N LEU A 203 -22.67 6.75 20.81
CA LEU A 203 -22.92 7.68 19.71
C LEU A 203 -23.96 8.75 20.07
N THR A 204 -25.01 8.35 20.77
CA THR A 204 -26.06 9.25 21.24
C THR A 204 -25.49 10.23 22.26
N GLN A 205 -24.62 9.75 23.17
CA GLN A 205 -23.99 10.58 24.17
C GLN A 205 -23.02 11.60 23.56
N LEU A 206 -22.20 11.21 22.58
CA LEU A 206 -21.36 12.15 21.83
C LEU A 206 -22.19 13.26 21.16
N SER A 207 -23.34 12.90 20.57
CA SER A 207 -24.28 13.87 20.00
C SER A 207 -24.87 14.81 21.06
N ILE A 208 -25.20 14.31 22.25
CA ILE A 208 -25.70 15.14 23.36
C ILE A 208 -24.62 16.13 23.82
N ILE A 209 -23.39 15.65 24.04
CA ILE A 209 -22.26 16.49 24.46
C ILE A 209 -21.94 17.56 23.41
N ALA A 210 -21.93 17.20 22.12
CA ALA A 210 -21.69 18.15 21.03
C ALA A 210 -22.71 19.29 21.01
N ARG A 211 -23.95 19.02 21.47
CA ARG A 211 -25.08 19.96 21.48
C ARG A 211 -25.33 20.58 22.85
N SER A 212 -24.40 20.46 23.79
CA SER A 212 -24.49 21.00 25.16
C SER A 212 -24.52 22.53 25.23
N GLY A 213 -24.36 23.23 24.09
CA GLY A 213 -24.25 24.69 24.02
C GLY A 213 -22.81 25.20 24.21
N LEU A 214 -21.85 24.29 24.45
CA LEU A 214 -20.41 24.55 24.32
C LEU A 214 -19.97 24.31 22.87
N PHE A 215 -18.85 24.90 22.46
CA PHE A 215 -18.23 24.55 21.18
C PHE A 215 -17.37 23.29 21.36
N VAL A 216 -17.96 22.12 21.05
CA VAL A 216 -17.33 20.82 21.25
C VAL A 216 -17.22 20.05 19.94
N ILE A 217 -16.00 19.69 19.57
CA ILE A 217 -15.68 18.82 18.43
C ILE A 217 -15.63 17.38 18.94
N CYS A 218 -16.78 16.71 18.90
CA CYS A 218 -16.92 15.30 19.26
C CYS A 218 -16.48 14.41 18.10
N THR A 219 -15.49 13.56 18.34
CA THR A 219 -14.94 12.61 17.37
C THR A 219 -15.00 11.20 17.92
N CYS A 220 -15.27 10.21 17.08
CA CYS A 220 -15.04 8.80 17.42
C CYS A 220 -14.21 8.10 16.35
N THR A 221 -13.36 7.16 16.79
CA THR A 221 -12.72 6.18 15.91
C THR A 221 -13.41 4.84 16.10
N ALA A 222 -13.62 4.13 14.99
CA ALA A 222 -14.00 2.73 15.07
C ALA A 222 -13.44 1.92 13.90
N THR A 223 -13.21 0.64 14.17
CA THR A 223 -13.07 -0.36 13.10
C THR A 223 -14.47 -0.87 12.75
N ILE A 224 -14.91 -0.62 11.52
CA ILE A 224 -16.23 -1.02 11.01
C ILE A 224 -16.10 -2.18 10.03
N HIS A 225 -17.06 -3.11 10.06
CA HIS A 225 -17.11 -4.32 9.24
C HIS A 225 -18.27 -4.36 8.21
N ALA A 226 -19.14 -3.34 8.20
CA ALA A 226 -20.29 -3.23 7.29
C ALA A 226 -20.58 -1.77 6.87
N PRO A 227 -21.05 -1.53 5.62
CA PRO A 227 -21.22 -0.18 5.09
C PRO A 227 -22.02 0.68 6.01
N PHE A 228 -21.60 1.92 6.17
CA PHE A 228 -22.10 2.78 7.24
C PHE A 228 -23.64 2.84 7.31
N ASP A 229 -24.32 2.98 6.18
CA ASP A 229 -25.79 3.04 6.10
C ASP A 229 -26.49 1.72 6.52
N GLN A 230 -25.73 0.63 6.53
CA GLN A 230 -26.13 -0.70 7.00
C GLN A 230 -25.55 -1.03 8.38
N PHE A 231 -24.61 -0.25 8.89
CA PHE A 231 -23.99 -0.47 10.19
C PHE A 231 -24.68 0.37 11.27
N LEU A 232 -24.95 1.65 10.99
CA LEU A 232 -25.65 2.52 11.94
C LEU A 232 -27.14 2.61 11.67
N ALA A 233 -27.94 2.68 12.73
CA ALA A 233 -29.35 3.02 12.59
C ALA A 233 -29.51 4.39 11.92
N ALA A 234 -30.58 4.51 11.11
CA ALA A 234 -30.98 5.78 10.52
C ALA A 234 -31.14 6.85 11.62
N SER A 235 -30.50 8.00 11.39
CA SER A 235 -30.45 9.10 12.34
C SER A 235 -30.39 10.44 11.59
N HIS A 236 -31.09 11.45 12.11
CA HIS A 236 -30.97 12.83 11.64
C HIS A 236 -29.70 13.54 12.13
N GLN A 237 -28.86 12.84 12.92
CA GLN A 237 -27.58 13.37 13.37
C GLN A 237 -26.66 13.60 12.17
N LEU A 238 -26.19 14.83 12.00
CA LEU A 238 -25.13 15.17 11.06
C LEU A 238 -23.86 14.43 11.47
N ARG A 239 -23.25 13.73 10.51
CA ARG A 239 -22.07 12.91 10.72
C ARG A 239 -21.06 13.25 9.63
N ILE A 240 -19.84 13.59 10.03
CA ILE A 240 -18.76 13.99 9.12
C ILE A 240 -17.70 12.91 9.14
N PHE A 241 -17.44 12.30 7.98
CA PHE A 241 -16.44 11.24 7.86
C PHE A 241 -15.09 11.83 7.49
N LEU A 242 -14.11 11.62 8.36
CA LEU A 242 -12.74 12.05 8.17
C LEU A 242 -11.94 10.89 7.54
N PRO A 243 -11.51 11.00 6.27
CA PRO A 243 -10.84 9.90 5.59
C PRO A 243 -9.41 9.70 6.11
N THR A 244 -9.01 8.43 6.29
CA THR A 244 -7.60 8.05 6.47
C THR A 244 -6.90 7.96 5.13
N CYS A 245 -5.62 8.31 5.05
CA CYS A 245 -4.81 8.22 3.84
C CYS A 245 -3.64 7.25 3.98
N SER A 246 -3.19 6.71 2.85
CA SER A 246 -1.91 6.01 2.75
C SER A 246 -0.78 6.94 3.13
N LEU A 247 0.22 6.43 3.83
CA LEU A 247 1.41 7.18 4.17
C LEU A 247 2.37 7.22 2.97
N ASP A 248 2.92 8.39 2.70
CA ASP A 248 4.19 8.52 2.01
C ASP A 248 5.32 7.97 2.90
N PRO A 249 6.52 7.69 2.34
CA PRO A 249 7.68 7.27 3.12
C PRO A 249 7.88 8.16 4.36
N PRO A 250 7.81 7.59 5.58
CA PRO A 250 7.72 8.38 6.79
C PRO A 250 9.03 9.11 7.09
N THR A 251 8.89 10.26 7.75
CA THR A 251 9.99 11.05 8.29
C THR A 251 9.85 11.18 9.80
N ARG A 252 10.92 11.55 10.50
CA ARG A 252 10.91 11.86 11.93
C ARG A 252 11.75 13.10 12.22
N LEU A 253 11.32 13.88 13.21
CA LEU A 253 12.11 14.99 13.72
C LEU A 253 13.20 14.44 14.66
N ASN A 254 14.45 14.77 14.37
CA ASN A 254 15.59 14.49 15.25
C ASN A 254 16.40 15.77 15.43
N ASN A 255 16.50 16.28 16.67
CA ASN A 255 17.18 17.54 16.99
C ASN A 255 16.76 18.73 16.09
N GLY A 256 15.47 18.83 15.77
CA GLY A 256 14.92 19.89 14.91
C GLY A 256 15.13 19.68 13.40
N GLN A 257 15.82 18.61 12.99
CA GLN A 257 15.97 18.23 11.59
C GLN A 257 14.96 17.16 11.21
N CYS A 258 14.31 17.32 10.05
CA CYS A 258 13.43 16.31 9.49
C CYS A 258 14.26 15.27 8.74
N LEU A 259 14.31 14.04 9.25
CA LEU A 259 15.07 12.94 8.67
C LEU A 259 14.12 11.86 8.14
N SER A 260 14.50 11.20 7.05
CA SER A 260 13.80 10.00 6.59
C SER A 260 13.93 8.89 7.64
N VAL A 261 12.82 8.18 7.90
CA VAL A 261 12.85 6.97 8.74
C VAL A 261 13.68 5.88 8.09
N PHE A 262 13.57 5.75 6.76
CA PHE A 262 14.26 4.74 5.98
C PHE A 262 15.47 5.33 5.28
N LEU A 263 16.61 4.65 5.39
CA LEU A 263 17.83 5.01 4.67
C LEU A 263 17.62 4.87 3.17
N LYS A 264 18.13 5.83 2.41
CA LYS A 264 18.06 5.80 0.95
C LYS A 264 18.91 4.65 0.42
N HIS A 265 18.24 3.59 -0.01
CA HIS A 265 18.86 2.41 -0.58
C HIS A 265 17.86 1.74 -1.52
N PRO A 266 18.23 1.36 -2.76
CA PRO A 266 17.25 0.91 -3.76
C PRO A 266 16.32 -0.22 -3.29
N VAL A 267 16.88 -1.16 -2.51
CA VAL A 267 16.14 -2.29 -1.93
C VAL A 267 15.20 -1.84 -0.80
N ILE A 268 15.63 -0.88 0.02
CA ILE A 268 14.79 -0.36 1.11
C ILE A 268 13.66 0.46 0.52
N ASP A 269 13.95 1.29 -0.47
CA ASP A 269 12.93 2.03 -1.20
C ASP A 269 11.90 1.05 -1.80
N MET A 270 12.34 -0.12 -2.30
CA MET A 270 11.43 -1.15 -2.85
C MET A 270 10.53 -1.72 -1.76
N LEU A 271 11.10 -2.07 -0.60
CA LEU A 271 10.32 -2.56 0.53
C LEU A 271 9.32 -1.52 1.04
N VAL A 272 9.70 -0.25 1.09
CA VAL A 272 8.81 0.84 1.50
C VAL A 272 7.60 0.93 0.55
N GLU A 273 7.84 0.85 -0.76
CA GLU A 273 6.76 0.77 -1.76
C GLU A 273 5.92 -0.50 -1.60
N ASP A 274 6.54 -1.63 -1.29
CA ASP A 274 5.83 -2.90 -1.07
C ASP A 274 4.88 -2.85 0.14
N MET A 275 5.19 -2.01 1.14
CA MET A 275 4.31 -1.76 2.28
C MET A 275 3.10 -0.88 1.90
N GLY A 276 3.08 -0.29 0.70
CA GLY A 276 1.94 0.42 0.14
C GLY A 276 1.43 1.59 0.98
N GLY A 277 2.28 2.21 1.80
CA GLY A 277 1.88 3.27 2.73
C GLY A 277 1.01 2.79 3.90
N HIS A 278 0.96 1.49 4.18
CA HIS A 278 0.22 0.94 5.31
C HIS A 278 1.05 1.08 6.59
N GLY A 279 0.54 1.82 7.59
CA GLY A 279 1.30 2.17 8.80
C GLY A 279 1.90 0.96 9.51
N ARG A 280 1.08 -0.06 9.80
CA ARG A 280 1.55 -1.29 10.47
C ARG A 280 2.60 -2.09 9.69
N ALA A 281 2.55 -2.02 8.36
CA ALA A 281 3.49 -2.71 7.49
C ALA A 281 4.83 -1.96 7.47
N LEU A 282 4.80 -0.63 7.41
CA LEU A 282 5.98 0.22 7.54
C LEU A 282 6.63 0.09 8.93
N GLU A 283 5.85 -0.04 10.01
CA GLU A 283 6.40 -0.32 11.35
C GLU A 283 7.12 -1.66 11.39
N SER A 284 6.55 -2.69 10.76
CA SER A 284 7.15 -4.02 10.68
C SER A 284 8.47 -3.99 9.88
N LEU A 285 8.51 -3.20 8.81
CA LEU A 285 9.73 -2.94 8.05
C LEU A 285 10.78 -2.22 8.90
N GLU A 286 10.42 -1.16 9.61
CA GLU A 286 11.35 -0.43 10.49
C GLU A 286 11.96 -1.39 11.53
N MET A 287 11.13 -2.19 12.22
CA MET A 287 11.59 -3.18 13.19
C MET A 287 12.52 -4.23 12.57
N ALA A 288 12.22 -4.69 11.35
CA ALA A 288 13.04 -5.70 10.68
C ALA A 288 14.44 -5.18 10.30
N LEU A 289 14.56 -3.86 10.09
CA LEU A 289 15.81 -3.18 9.71
C LEU A 289 16.65 -2.71 10.90
N GLN A 290 16.09 -2.66 12.12
CA GLN A 290 16.83 -2.26 13.32
C GLN A 290 18.11 -3.10 13.50
N ASP A 291 19.22 -2.40 13.77
CA ASP A 291 20.55 -2.96 14.01
C ASP A 291 21.11 -3.84 12.87
N LYS A 292 20.65 -3.63 11.63
CA LYS A 292 21.16 -4.34 10.45
C LYS A 292 22.15 -3.48 9.65
N ASP A 293 23.29 -4.08 9.35
CA ASP A 293 24.21 -3.58 8.33
C ASP A 293 23.62 -3.90 6.95
N LEU A 294 23.11 -2.87 6.26
CA LEU A 294 22.43 -3.02 4.98
C LEU A 294 23.32 -3.59 3.87
N ASP A 295 24.64 -3.38 3.94
CA ASP A 295 25.59 -3.90 2.94
C ASP A 295 25.92 -5.38 3.15
N ARG A 296 25.60 -5.92 4.34
CA ARG A 296 25.87 -7.32 4.74
C ARG A 296 24.61 -8.11 5.08
N CYS A 297 23.44 -7.48 5.07
CA CYS A 297 22.20 -8.10 5.47
C CYS A 297 21.72 -9.14 4.45
N ASN A 298 21.14 -10.24 4.96
CA ASN A 298 20.37 -11.15 4.11
C ASN A 298 18.95 -10.62 4.00
N PHE A 299 18.57 -10.20 2.79
CA PHE A 299 17.26 -9.65 2.50
C PHE A 299 16.11 -10.63 2.76
N VAL A 300 16.36 -11.93 2.57
CA VAL A 300 15.40 -13.00 2.87
C VAL A 300 15.02 -12.97 4.35
N ASP A 301 15.99 -12.76 5.23
CA ASP A 301 15.74 -12.72 6.68
C ASP A 301 14.90 -11.49 7.06
N ILE A 302 15.06 -10.37 6.34
CA ILE A 302 14.24 -9.15 6.54
C ILE A 302 12.80 -9.43 6.11
N LEU A 303 12.59 -9.95 4.91
CA LEU A 303 11.25 -10.30 4.41
C LEU A 303 10.55 -11.31 5.31
N HIS A 304 11.26 -12.37 5.72
CA HIS A 304 10.71 -13.40 6.60
C HIS A 304 10.26 -12.83 7.95
N LYS A 305 11.04 -11.92 8.54
CA LYS A 305 10.66 -11.21 9.77
C LYS A 305 9.41 -10.36 9.58
N ILE A 306 9.35 -9.59 8.50
CA ILE A 306 8.16 -8.78 8.16
C ILE A 306 6.93 -9.68 8.03
N ARG A 307 7.08 -10.82 7.35
CA ARG A 307 6.01 -11.81 7.18
C ARG A 307 5.47 -12.28 8.51
N ILE A 308 6.33 -12.83 9.37
CA ILE A 308 5.92 -13.38 10.68
C ILE A 308 5.19 -12.32 11.51
N GLN A 309 5.70 -11.08 11.53
CA GLN A 309 5.06 -10.01 12.29
C GLN A 309 3.67 -9.67 11.76
N LEU A 310 3.52 -9.58 10.43
CA LEU A 310 2.23 -9.30 9.81
C LEU A 310 1.27 -10.48 9.92
N GLU A 311 1.73 -11.72 9.74
CA GLU A 311 0.93 -12.94 9.96
C GLU A 311 0.38 -13.00 11.39
N ASN A 312 1.20 -12.65 12.40
CA ASN A 312 0.74 -12.58 13.78
C ASN A 312 -0.30 -11.47 13.99
N ASN A 313 -0.06 -10.28 13.43
CA ASN A 313 -0.95 -9.12 13.57
C ASN A 313 -2.29 -9.29 12.85
N TYR A 314 -2.33 -10.10 11.79
CA TYR A 314 -3.50 -10.29 10.93
C TYR A 314 -3.92 -11.76 10.82
N SER A 315 -3.66 -12.55 11.85
CA SER A 315 -3.94 -14.00 11.87
C SER A 315 -5.40 -14.35 11.53
N LEU A 316 -6.36 -13.47 11.86
CA LEU A 316 -7.77 -13.64 11.51
C LEU A 316 -8.00 -13.79 9.99
N TRP A 317 -7.26 -13.05 9.15
CA TRP A 317 -7.34 -13.16 7.69
C TRP A 317 -6.85 -14.49 7.14
N LEU A 318 -5.88 -15.08 7.85
CA LEU A 318 -5.26 -16.34 7.47
C LEU A 318 -5.98 -17.52 8.13
N SER A 319 -7.07 -17.24 8.85
CA SER A 319 -7.92 -18.27 9.43
C SER A 319 -8.69 -19.01 8.33
N LYS A 320 -9.18 -20.20 8.68
CA LYS A 320 -9.94 -21.04 7.76
C LYS A 320 -11.21 -20.37 7.25
N ASP A 321 -11.78 -19.44 8.01
CA ASP A 321 -13.06 -18.79 7.69
C ASP A 321 -12.97 -17.89 6.45
N TYR A 322 -11.77 -17.42 6.11
CA TYR A 322 -11.53 -16.58 4.93
C TYR A 322 -10.78 -17.31 3.81
N ALA A 323 -10.33 -18.55 4.03
CA ALA A 323 -9.44 -19.24 3.11
C ALA A 323 -10.01 -19.41 1.69
N ASP A 324 -11.32 -19.69 1.59
CA ASP A 324 -12.02 -19.87 0.32
C ASP A 324 -12.26 -18.53 -0.43
N ASP A 325 -12.23 -17.42 0.31
CA ASP A 325 -12.48 -16.07 -0.21
C ASP A 325 -11.20 -15.38 -0.72
N LEU A 326 -10.01 -15.86 -0.32
CA LEU A 326 -8.72 -15.26 -0.68
C LEU A 326 -8.47 -15.25 -2.19
N ILE A 327 -8.79 -16.35 -2.89
CA ILE A 327 -8.57 -16.45 -4.33
C ILE A 327 -9.48 -15.48 -5.09
N PRO A 328 -10.83 -15.48 -4.91
CA PRO A 328 -11.70 -14.48 -5.51
C PRO A 328 -11.28 -13.03 -5.22
N LEU A 329 -10.86 -12.75 -3.99
CA LEU A 329 -10.45 -11.41 -3.56
C LEU A 329 -9.21 -10.94 -4.32
N ILE A 330 -8.20 -11.80 -4.39
CA ILE A 330 -6.99 -11.52 -5.15
C ILE A 330 -7.35 -11.29 -6.61
N ARG A 331 -8.19 -12.13 -7.22
CA ARG A 331 -8.64 -11.96 -8.62
C ARG A 331 -9.21 -10.56 -8.86
N VAL A 332 -10.12 -10.09 -8.01
CA VAL A 332 -10.73 -8.75 -8.14
C VAL A 332 -9.69 -7.62 -8.03
N ILE A 333 -8.74 -7.73 -7.10
CA ILE A 333 -7.66 -6.73 -6.90
C ILE A 333 -6.78 -6.65 -8.14
N LEU A 334 -6.40 -7.79 -8.70
CA LEU A 334 -5.43 -7.88 -9.80
C LEU A 334 -6.00 -7.48 -11.15
N THR A 335 -7.29 -7.76 -11.35
CA THR A 335 -7.99 -7.40 -12.58
C THR A 335 -8.44 -5.95 -12.56
N GLY A 336 -8.37 -5.28 -11.39
CA GLY A 336 -8.92 -3.94 -11.21
C GLY A 336 -10.43 -3.90 -11.49
N GLU A 337 -11.13 -5.00 -11.18
CA GLU A 337 -12.56 -5.11 -11.36
C GLU A 337 -13.27 -4.05 -10.52
N VAL A 338 -14.27 -3.40 -11.12
CA VAL A 338 -15.07 -2.40 -10.41
C VAL A 338 -16.13 -3.16 -9.64
N VAL A 339 -16.11 -3.01 -8.32
CA VAL A 339 -17.04 -3.68 -7.41
C VAL A 339 -17.86 -2.65 -6.64
N SER A 340 -19.05 -3.07 -6.22
CA SER A 340 -19.85 -2.29 -5.28
C SER A 340 -19.37 -2.58 -3.86
N LEU A 341 -19.09 -1.54 -3.07
CA LEU A 341 -18.75 -1.67 -1.64
C LEU A 341 -19.84 -2.42 -0.85
N ASN A 342 -21.10 -2.24 -1.27
CA ASN A 342 -22.28 -2.87 -0.66
C ASN A 342 -22.61 -4.23 -1.27
N GLY A 343 -21.95 -4.62 -2.36
CA GLY A 343 -22.17 -5.87 -3.06
C GLY A 343 -21.32 -7.01 -2.51
N ASN A 344 -21.66 -8.23 -2.92
CA ASN A 344 -20.80 -9.38 -2.70
C ASN A 344 -19.58 -9.26 -3.60
N LEU A 345 -18.43 -9.69 -3.08
CA LEU A 345 -17.24 -9.84 -3.89
C LEU A 345 -17.51 -10.95 -4.93
N PRO A 346 -17.27 -10.71 -6.23
CA PRO A 346 -17.47 -11.69 -7.29
C PRO A 346 -16.88 -13.06 -6.93
N GLY A 347 -17.69 -14.12 -7.04
CA GLY A 347 -17.27 -15.48 -6.70
C GLY A 347 -17.39 -15.86 -5.23
N THR A 348 -17.91 -14.98 -4.37
CA THR A 348 -18.12 -15.24 -2.93
C THR A 348 -19.51 -14.79 -2.48
N ASN A 349 -19.90 -15.20 -1.26
CA ASN A 349 -21.09 -14.68 -0.57
C ASN A 349 -20.74 -13.55 0.42
N THR A 350 -19.47 -13.19 0.50
CA THR A 350 -18.94 -12.20 1.45
C THR A 350 -18.96 -10.81 0.81
N LYS A 351 -19.39 -9.81 1.59
CA LYS A 351 -19.45 -8.42 1.11
C LYS A 351 -18.07 -7.83 0.92
N VAL A 352 -17.92 -6.99 -0.09
CA VAL A 352 -16.67 -6.26 -0.39
C VAL A 352 -16.13 -5.52 0.83
N GLU A 353 -17.01 -4.91 1.62
CA GLU A 353 -16.59 -4.18 2.81
C GLU A 353 -15.91 -5.06 3.88
N SER A 354 -16.37 -6.30 4.07
CA SER A 354 -15.81 -7.19 5.10
C SER A 354 -14.30 -7.32 4.93
N TYR A 355 -13.81 -7.26 3.69
CA TYR A 355 -12.39 -7.25 3.37
C TYR A 355 -11.68 -5.92 3.67
N THR A 356 -12.34 -4.78 3.54
CA THR A 356 -11.73 -3.46 3.82
C THR A 356 -11.61 -3.15 5.32
N SER A 357 -12.49 -3.77 6.11
CA SER A 357 -12.62 -3.56 7.56
C SER A 357 -11.37 -3.89 8.36
N LEU A 358 -10.55 -4.81 7.86
CA LEU A 358 -9.37 -5.29 8.56
C LEU A 358 -8.12 -4.47 8.21
N GLY A 359 -8.22 -3.45 7.34
CA GLY A 359 -7.24 -2.38 7.14
C GLY A 359 -6.19 -2.64 6.05
N LEU A 360 -5.99 -3.89 5.68
CA LEU A 360 -5.00 -4.30 4.67
C LEU A 360 -5.47 -4.10 3.23
N ILE A 361 -6.78 -4.17 3.01
CA ILE A 361 -7.41 -3.95 1.71
C ILE A 361 -8.11 -2.62 1.74
N ARG A 362 -7.89 -1.83 0.70
CA ARG A 362 -8.45 -0.49 0.54
C ARG A 362 -9.48 -0.51 -0.56
N PHE A 363 -10.49 0.32 -0.38
CA PHE A 363 -11.47 0.60 -1.42
C PHE A 363 -11.23 2.01 -1.98
N GLU A 364 -10.93 2.06 -3.27
CA GLU A 364 -10.72 3.29 -4.02
C GLU A 364 -11.99 3.61 -4.81
N GLY A 365 -12.82 4.51 -4.26
CA GLY A 365 -14.09 4.91 -4.86
C GLY A 365 -13.89 5.66 -6.17
N SER A 366 -14.66 5.30 -7.19
CA SER A 366 -14.68 6.00 -8.47
C SER A 366 -15.53 7.27 -8.38
N GLY A 367 -14.94 8.35 -7.84
CA GLY A 367 -15.28 9.76 -8.12
C GLY A 367 -16.75 10.24 -8.08
N GLY A 368 -17.72 9.50 -7.56
CA GLY A 368 -19.13 9.86 -7.58
C GLY A 368 -19.98 9.13 -6.54
N PHE A 369 -21.21 9.63 -6.32
CA PHE A 369 -22.23 9.01 -5.48
C PHE A 369 -22.69 7.68 -6.08
N GLY A 370 -21.95 6.60 -5.83
CA GLY A 370 -22.31 5.28 -6.35
C GLY A 370 -21.89 4.10 -5.49
N GLY A 371 -21.02 4.27 -4.49
CA GLY A 371 -20.50 3.14 -3.72
C GLY A 371 -19.77 2.10 -4.59
N TYR A 372 -19.35 2.48 -5.80
CA TYR A 372 -18.54 1.66 -6.70
C TYR A 372 -17.09 2.12 -6.67
N GLY A 373 -16.17 1.18 -6.86
CA GLY A 373 -14.76 1.44 -6.75
C GLY A 373 -13.95 0.17 -7.00
N ARG A 374 -12.66 0.24 -6.68
CA ARG A 374 -11.71 -0.86 -6.86
C ARG A 374 -11.11 -1.25 -5.53
N LEU A 375 -10.74 -2.52 -5.41
CA LEU A 375 -9.96 -2.99 -4.28
C LEU A 375 -8.46 -2.92 -4.59
N THR A 376 -7.70 -2.38 -3.66
CA THR A 376 -6.23 -2.34 -3.70
C THR A 376 -5.65 -2.85 -2.40
N CYS A 377 -4.40 -3.33 -2.42
CA CYS A 377 -3.70 -3.70 -1.20
C CYS A 377 -2.18 -3.51 -1.38
N PRO A 378 -1.42 -3.40 -0.27
CA PRO A 378 0.04 -3.46 -0.32
C PRO A 378 0.54 -4.76 -0.93
N TYR A 379 1.66 -4.70 -1.66
CA TYR A 379 2.31 -5.90 -2.21
C TYR A 379 2.60 -6.95 -1.13
N VAL A 380 3.09 -6.51 0.04
CA VAL A 380 3.46 -7.43 1.14
C VAL A 380 2.28 -8.31 1.55
N TRP A 381 1.05 -7.80 1.41
CA TRP A 381 -0.14 -8.56 1.73
C TRP A 381 -0.47 -9.62 0.68
N LEU A 382 -0.41 -9.28 -0.61
CA LEU A 382 -0.53 -10.29 -1.67
C LEU A 382 0.47 -11.43 -1.48
N TRP A 383 1.70 -11.09 -1.11
CA TRP A 383 2.75 -12.07 -0.85
C TRP A 383 2.45 -12.98 0.36
N ILE A 384 1.98 -12.41 1.48
CA ILE A 384 1.58 -13.19 2.66
C ILE A 384 0.42 -14.14 2.34
N VAL A 385 -0.62 -13.62 1.67
CA VAL A 385 -1.80 -14.44 1.31
C VAL A 385 -1.36 -15.56 0.38
N ALA A 386 -0.55 -15.27 -0.63
CA ALA A 386 -0.02 -16.27 -1.54
C ALA A 386 0.79 -17.37 -0.85
N HIS A 387 1.54 -17.03 0.21
CA HIS A 387 2.29 -18.01 1.01
C HIS A 387 1.39 -18.94 1.84
N ASN A 388 0.25 -18.41 2.30
CA ASN A 388 -0.66 -19.11 3.21
C ASN A 388 -1.77 -19.89 2.47
N THR A 389 -1.94 -19.66 1.17
CA THR A 389 -2.84 -20.44 0.34
C THR A 389 -2.15 -21.70 -0.20
N ASN A 390 -2.84 -22.84 -0.20
CA ASN A 390 -2.43 -24.03 -0.95
C ASN A 390 -2.74 -23.93 -2.46
N ASP A 391 -3.22 -22.76 -2.89
CA ASP A 391 -3.60 -22.50 -4.27
C ASP A 391 -2.35 -22.53 -5.19
N PRO A 392 -2.30 -23.40 -6.21
CA PRO A 392 -1.16 -23.49 -7.10
C PRO A 392 -0.88 -22.19 -7.86
N LEU A 393 -1.91 -21.41 -8.19
CA LEU A 393 -1.80 -20.13 -8.88
C LEU A 393 -1.09 -19.13 -7.96
N LEU A 394 -1.48 -18.99 -6.71
CA LEU A 394 -0.84 -18.07 -5.76
C LEU A 394 0.51 -18.60 -5.25
N ARG A 395 0.70 -19.92 -5.14
CA ARG A 395 1.98 -20.52 -4.76
C ARG A 395 3.07 -20.27 -5.81
N GLU A 396 2.71 -20.26 -7.09
CA GLU A 396 3.58 -19.83 -8.19
C GLU A 396 3.82 -18.31 -8.22
N TRP A 397 2.99 -17.53 -7.52
CA TRP A 397 3.15 -16.09 -7.33
C TRP A 397 3.88 -15.70 -6.06
N ASN A 398 4.21 -16.65 -5.18
CA ASN A 398 5.28 -16.38 -4.23
C ASN A 398 6.46 -16.02 -5.12
N PHE A 399 6.84 -14.74 -5.17
CA PHE A 399 7.79 -14.14 -6.12
C PHE A 399 9.19 -14.69 -5.86
N TYR A 400 9.32 -16.00 -6.10
CA TYR A 400 10.41 -16.92 -5.88
C TYR A 400 11.38 -16.91 -7.06
N ASP A 401 11.48 -15.78 -7.77
CA ASP A 401 12.78 -15.39 -8.36
C ASP A 401 13.83 -15.16 -7.25
N VAL A 402 13.38 -15.15 -5.99
CA VAL A 402 14.21 -15.37 -4.82
C VAL A 402 13.81 -16.71 -4.20
N LYS A 403 14.11 -17.87 -4.78
CA LYS A 403 14.05 -19.13 -4.01
C LYS A 403 14.91 -18.95 -2.76
N GLU A 404 14.24 -18.69 -1.63
CA GLU A 404 14.77 -18.46 -0.28
C GLU A 404 15.56 -19.66 0.28
N VAL A 405 15.79 -20.70 -0.53
CA VAL A 405 16.52 -21.93 -0.17
C VAL A 405 17.61 -22.29 -1.21
N GLN A 406 17.73 -21.59 -2.35
CA GLN A 406 18.60 -22.03 -3.44
C GLN A 406 20.05 -21.57 -3.40
N HIS A 407 20.43 -20.71 -2.45
CA HIS A 407 21.84 -20.39 -2.25
C HIS A 407 22.69 -21.58 -1.79
N LYS A 408 22.08 -22.73 -1.46
CA LYS A 408 22.81 -23.94 -1.05
C LYS A 408 23.12 -24.93 -2.19
N ASN A 409 22.40 -24.92 -3.32
CA ASN A 409 22.47 -26.03 -4.28
C ASN A 409 22.82 -25.68 -5.74
N ASP A 410 22.73 -24.42 -6.20
CA ASP A 410 23.11 -24.07 -7.58
C ASP A 410 23.64 -22.62 -7.73
N PRO A 411 24.87 -22.40 -8.22
CA PRO A 411 25.43 -21.05 -8.45
C PRO A 411 24.86 -20.30 -9.68
N THR A 412 23.93 -20.87 -10.44
CA THR A 412 23.27 -20.21 -11.59
C THR A 412 21.97 -19.47 -11.24
N ASP A 413 21.46 -19.55 -10.00
CA ASP A 413 20.12 -19.03 -9.66
C ASP A 413 20.14 -17.69 -8.88
N TYR A 414 19.19 -16.83 -9.26
CA TYR A 414 19.05 -15.38 -9.07
C TYR A 414 19.04 -14.85 -7.62
N PRO A 415 19.79 -13.77 -7.32
CA PRO A 415 19.66 -13.06 -6.03
C PRO A 415 18.53 -12.02 -6.04
N ALA A 416 17.87 -11.88 -4.88
CA ALA A 416 16.92 -10.80 -4.63
C ALA A 416 17.50 -9.43 -4.98
N GLY A 417 16.74 -8.57 -5.65
CA GLY A 417 17.07 -7.15 -5.83
C GLY A 417 18.02 -6.80 -6.98
N ALA A 418 18.39 -7.73 -7.87
CA ALA A 418 18.93 -7.37 -9.18
C ALA A 418 17.82 -6.82 -10.06
N GLN A 419 17.71 -5.49 -10.13
CA GLN A 419 16.73 -4.81 -10.96
C GLN A 419 17.43 -4.34 -12.23
N PHE A 420 17.33 -5.15 -13.28
CA PHE A 420 17.84 -4.85 -14.62
C PHE A 420 16.67 -4.82 -15.59
N TRP A 421 16.83 -4.04 -16.65
CA TRP A 421 15.90 -4.02 -17.78
C TRP A 421 15.53 -5.43 -18.31
N GLN A 422 16.48 -6.37 -18.30
CA GLN A 422 16.25 -7.76 -18.71
C GLN A 422 15.25 -8.50 -17.81
N HIS A 423 15.15 -8.11 -16.53
CA HIS A 423 14.14 -8.64 -15.61
C HIS A 423 12.76 -8.02 -15.82
N PHE A 424 12.67 -6.89 -16.52
CA PHE A 424 11.38 -6.27 -16.82
C PHE A 424 10.59 -7.07 -17.86
N GLU A 425 11.24 -7.63 -18.88
CA GLU A 425 10.60 -8.51 -19.87
C GLU A 425 10.02 -9.77 -19.19
N GLU A 426 10.82 -10.40 -18.32
CA GLU A 426 10.38 -11.54 -17.52
C GLU A 426 9.23 -11.18 -16.58
N PHE A 427 9.33 -10.04 -15.88
CA PHE A 427 8.26 -9.52 -15.03
C PHE A 427 6.95 -9.30 -15.81
N VAL A 428 7.01 -8.68 -17.00
CA VAL A 428 5.83 -8.46 -17.85
C VAL A 428 5.24 -9.79 -18.32
N ALA A 429 6.07 -10.76 -18.72
CA ALA A 429 5.61 -12.09 -19.13
C ALA A 429 4.91 -12.82 -17.98
N ILE A 430 5.48 -12.76 -16.77
CA ILE A 430 4.88 -13.29 -15.54
C ILE A 430 3.53 -12.63 -15.30
N VAL A 431 3.45 -11.29 -15.27
CA VAL A 431 2.18 -10.56 -15.07
C VAL A 431 1.13 -10.94 -16.12
N ARG A 432 1.51 -11.17 -17.38
CA ARG A 432 0.54 -11.59 -18.40
C ARG A 432 0.04 -13.02 -18.18
N ALA A 433 0.94 -13.95 -17.88
CA ALA A 433 0.56 -15.33 -17.60
C ALA A 433 -0.32 -15.42 -16.36
N LEU A 434 0.03 -14.63 -15.36
CA LEU A 434 -0.67 -14.40 -14.13
C LEU A 434 -2.12 -13.93 -14.34
N LYS A 435 -2.33 -12.88 -15.16
CA LYS A 435 -3.68 -12.41 -15.50
C LYS A 435 -4.51 -13.46 -16.25
N SER A 436 -3.88 -14.41 -16.96
CA SER A 436 -4.61 -15.52 -17.60
C SER A 436 -5.16 -16.55 -16.60
N LYS A 437 -4.42 -16.80 -15.51
CA LYS A 437 -4.79 -17.80 -14.51
C LYS A 437 -5.92 -17.32 -13.58
N VAL A 438 -6.13 -16.00 -13.49
CA VAL A 438 -7.24 -15.39 -12.74
C VAL A 438 -8.60 -15.85 -13.27
N TYR A 439 -8.75 -16.04 -14.58
CA TYR A 439 -9.99 -16.49 -15.20
C TYR A 439 -9.97 -18.02 -15.39
N ASN A 440 -11.14 -18.66 -15.50
CA ASN A 440 -11.16 -20.10 -15.74
C ASN A 440 -10.71 -20.43 -17.16
N GLN A 441 -10.31 -21.69 -17.36
CA GLN A 441 -9.97 -22.18 -18.69
C GLN A 441 -11.18 -22.06 -19.62
N SER A 442 -10.98 -21.47 -20.80
CA SER A 442 -12.00 -21.25 -21.84
C SER A 442 -13.09 -20.23 -21.51
N ASP A 443 -12.94 -19.43 -20.45
CA ASP A 443 -13.79 -18.25 -20.24
C ASP A 443 -13.63 -17.26 -21.40
N VAL A 444 -14.73 -16.62 -21.82
CA VAL A 444 -14.68 -15.52 -22.80
C VAL A 444 -14.40 -14.21 -22.07
N VAL A 445 -13.19 -13.66 -22.28
CA VAL A 445 -12.72 -12.46 -21.57
C VAL A 445 -12.34 -11.38 -22.58
N SER A 446 -12.69 -10.11 -22.32
CA SER A 446 -12.27 -9.00 -23.19
C SER A 446 -10.78 -8.68 -23.01
N LEU A 447 -10.12 -8.26 -24.08
CA LEU A 447 -8.72 -7.80 -24.00
C LEU A 447 -8.60 -6.55 -23.11
N GLU A 448 -9.58 -5.66 -23.11
CA GLU A 448 -9.68 -4.55 -22.14
C GLU A 448 -9.62 -5.05 -20.70
N THR A 449 -10.29 -6.16 -20.39
CA THR A 449 -10.31 -6.71 -19.03
C THR A 449 -8.94 -7.29 -18.65
N ILE A 450 -8.30 -8.04 -19.56
CA ILE A 450 -6.94 -8.58 -19.34
C ILE A 450 -5.90 -7.46 -19.22
N HIS A 451 -6.01 -6.42 -20.03
CA HIS A 451 -5.06 -5.32 -20.07
C HIS A 451 -5.57 -4.06 -19.39
N ARG A 452 -6.48 -4.22 -18.41
CA ARG A 452 -7.07 -3.10 -17.69
C ARG A 452 -5.98 -2.20 -17.10
N GLY A 453 -6.16 -0.89 -17.28
CA GLY A 453 -5.20 0.13 -16.86
C GLY A 453 -4.24 0.57 -17.97
N ALA A 454 -4.10 -0.19 -19.06
CA ALA A 454 -3.36 0.26 -20.23
C ALA A 454 -4.13 1.36 -20.98
N ASN A 455 -3.42 2.24 -21.69
CA ASN A 455 -4.03 3.05 -22.74
C ASN A 455 -4.16 2.16 -23.97
N HIS A 456 -5.37 1.88 -24.43
CA HIS A 456 -5.63 0.86 -25.45
C HIS A 456 -6.75 1.23 -26.41
N SER A 457 -6.74 0.55 -27.55
CA SER A 457 -7.83 0.57 -28.54
C SER A 457 -8.21 -0.87 -28.90
N PHE A 458 -8.63 -1.66 -27.90
CA PHE A 458 -9.01 -3.06 -28.13
C PHE A 458 -10.43 -3.25 -28.67
N ASP A 459 -11.26 -2.21 -28.71
CA ASP A 459 -12.67 -2.32 -29.10
C ASP A 459 -13.38 -3.46 -28.33
N ASP A 460 -14.32 -4.18 -28.97
CA ASP A 460 -15.03 -5.33 -28.40
C ASP A 460 -14.24 -6.66 -28.53
N LEU A 461 -12.91 -6.63 -28.68
CA LEU A 461 -12.13 -7.85 -28.86
C LEU A 461 -12.17 -8.71 -27.60
N LYS A 462 -12.60 -9.97 -27.79
CA LYS A 462 -12.69 -11.00 -26.75
C LYS A 462 -11.90 -12.23 -27.16
N ILE A 463 -11.24 -12.85 -26.18
CA ILE A 463 -10.49 -14.08 -26.35
C ILE A 463 -11.06 -15.19 -25.49
N LEU A 464 -10.82 -16.44 -25.90
CA LEU A 464 -10.95 -17.59 -25.02
C LEU A 464 -9.72 -17.66 -24.13
N ASN A 465 -9.92 -17.54 -22.83
CA ASN A 465 -8.86 -17.58 -21.86
C ASN A 465 -8.20 -18.97 -21.83
N ARG A 466 -6.87 -18.98 -21.75
CA ARG A 466 -6.06 -20.18 -21.57
C ARG A 466 -5.08 -19.90 -20.46
N HIS A 467 -4.89 -20.84 -19.55
CA HIS A 467 -3.88 -20.74 -18.50
C HIS A 467 -2.49 -20.85 -19.10
N LEU A 468 -1.75 -19.74 -19.06
CA LEU A 468 -0.44 -19.64 -19.68
C LEU A 468 0.67 -20.15 -18.76
N ARG A 469 1.68 -20.79 -19.35
CA ARG A 469 2.98 -21.13 -18.74
C ARG A 469 4.07 -20.24 -19.30
N ILE A 470 5.09 -19.94 -18.50
CA ILE A 470 6.26 -19.20 -19.00
C ILE A 470 7.21 -20.16 -19.69
N ALA A 471 7.72 -19.76 -20.86
CA ALA A 471 8.80 -20.44 -21.56
C ALA A 471 9.81 -19.41 -22.11
N ARG A 472 11.07 -19.81 -22.26
CA ARG A 472 12.12 -18.94 -22.81
C ARG A 472 12.66 -19.53 -24.11
N ALA A 473 12.60 -18.76 -25.20
CA ALA A 473 13.13 -19.17 -26.48
C ALA A 473 14.67 -19.26 -26.44
N ILE A 474 15.23 -20.32 -27.02
CA ILE A 474 16.69 -20.48 -27.14
C ILE A 474 17.25 -19.55 -28.22
N HIS A 475 16.44 -19.26 -29.24
CA HIS A 475 16.80 -18.44 -30.39
C HIS A 475 15.93 -17.18 -30.46
N GLN A 476 16.41 -16.18 -31.21
CA GLN A 476 15.65 -14.98 -31.50
C GLN A 476 14.57 -15.32 -32.54
N GLU A 477 13.31 -15.07 -32.19
CA GLU A 477 12.16 -15.30 -33.05
C GLU A 477 11.69 -14.00 -33.68
N GLN A 478 11.38 -14.04 -34.98
CA GLN A 478 10.83 -12.90 -35.72
C GLN A 478 9.30 -12.92 -35.65
N THR A 479 8.73 -12.27 -34.64
CA THR A 479 7.27 -12.27 -34.37
C THR A 479 6.43 -11.66 -35.50
N ALA A 480 6.99 -10.75 -36.31
CA ALA A 480 6.34 -10.21 -37.50
C ALA A 480 6.28 -11.20 -38.69
N SER A 481 6.99 -12.34 -38.61
CA SER A 481 6.94 -13.39 -39.64
C SER A 481 5.72 -14.30 -39.47
N THR A 482 5.25 -14.89 -40.57
CA THR A 482 4.21 -15.94 -40.55
C THR A 482 4.73 -17.31 -40.08
N SER A 483 6.05 -17.45 -39.88
CA SER A 483 6.72 -18.71 -39.53
C SER A 483 6.70 -19.06 -38.05
N VAL A 484 6.32 -18.14 -37.15
CA VAL A 484 6.31 -18.38 -35.70
C VAL A 484 5.17 -19.34 -35.36
N ARG A 485 5.50 -20.64 -35.29
CA ARG A 485 4.58 -21.73 -34.92
C ARG A 485 5.21 -22.69 -33.92
N LEU A 486 6.37 -23.24 -34.23
CA LEU A 486 7.12 -24.15 -33.36
C LEU A 486 8.39 -23.43 -32.90
N VAL A 487 8.46 -23.09 -31.62
CA VAL A 487 9.58 -22.37 -31.02
C VAL A 487 10.34 -23.34 -30.12
N GLN A 488 11.66 -23.39 -30.27
CA GLN A 488 12.50 -24.17 -29.36
C GLN A 488 12.73 -23.38 -28.08
N CYS A 489 12.22 -23.88 -26.97
CA CYS A 489 12.43 -23.31 -25.64
C CYS A 489 13.41 -24.17 -24.83
N ASP A 490 13.87 -23.60 -23.71
CA ASP A 490 14.82 -24.19 -22.75
C ASP A 490 14.47 -25.62 -22.31
N LYS A 491 13.19 -25.91 -22.08
CA LYS A 491 12.70 -27.20 -21.55
C LYS A 491 11.97 -28.06 -22.56
N GLU A 492 11.39 -27.45 -23.59
CA GLU A 492 10.51 -28.13 -24.54
C GLU A 492 10.41 -27.37 -25.86
N GLN A 493 9.89 -28.04 -26.89
CA GLN A 493 9.48 -27.39 -28.13
C GLN A 493 8.02 -26.95 -28.00
N VAL A 494 7.78 -25.65 -28.06
CA VAL A 494 6.46 -25.05 -27.82
C VAL A 494 5.76 -24.78 -29.15
N ASN A 495 4.52 -25.26 -29.29
CA ASN A 495 3.64 -24.86 -30.39
C ASN A 495 2.80 -23.65 -29.95
N VAL A 496 3.13 -22.47 -30.49
CA VAL A 496 2.48 -21.20 -30.14
C VAL A 496 0.98 -21.22 -30.45
N ALA A 497 0.56 -22.01 -31.45
CA ALA A 497 -0.85 -22.15 -31.80
C ALA A 497 -1.68 -22.87 -30.73
N ASN A 498 -1.07 -23.52 -29.74
CA ASN A 498 -1.81 -24.12 -28.62
C ASN A 498 -2.32 -23.06 -27.63
N CYS A 499 -1.78 -21.83 -27.66
CA CYS A 499 -2.18 -20.74 -26.78
C CYS A 499 -1.98 -21.04 -25.28
N GLU A 500 -1.00 -21.90 -24.94
CA GLU A 500 -0.72 -22.36 -23.57
C GLU A 500 0.51 -21.71 -22.95
N HIS A 501 1.26 -20.91 -23.72
CA HIS A 501 2.55 -20.37 -23.31
C HIS A 501 2.65 -18.87 -23.56
N CYS A 502 3.24 -18.17 -22.60
CA CYS A 502 3.77 -16.82 -22.72
C CYS A 502 5.28 -16.95 -22.89
N ILE A 503 5.79 -16.63 -24.08
CA ILE A 503 7.17 -16.92 -24.47
C ILE A 503 7.99 -15.64 -24.38
N ILE A 504 9.06 -15.67 -23.58
CA ILE A 504 10.10 -14.65 -23.56
C ILE A 504 11.05 -14.94 -24.72
N ASN A 505 11.29 -13.96 -25.58
CA ASN A 505 12.09 -14.11 -26.78
C ASN A 505 13.59 -14.30 -26.45
N GLY A 506 14.36 -14.79 -27.41
CA GLY A 506 15.79 -14.97 -27.28
C GLY A 506 16.51 -13.65 -26.98
N TYR A 507 17.61 -13.76 -26.23
CA TYR A 507 18.39 -12.62 -25.77
C TYR A 507 18.76 -11.66 -26.93
N SER A 508 18.60 -10.35 -26.70
CA SER A 508 18.87 -9.29 -27.69
C SER A 508 18.01 -9.35 -28.97
N ALA A 509 16.82 -9.94 -28.91
CA ALA A 509 15.84 -9.82 -29.99
C ALA A 509 15.60 -8.33 -30.33
N SER A 510 15.47 -8.04 -31.62
CA SER A 510 15.30 -6.65 -32.08
C SER A 510 13.89 -6.11 -31.89
N ALA A 511 12.91 -7.01 -31.75
CA ALA A 511 11.50 -6.71 -31.53
C ALA A 511 10.75 -7.96 -31.04
N GLY A 512 9.56 -7.75 -30.46
CA GLY A 512 8.71 -8.82 -29.95
C GLY A 512 9.35 -9.54 -28.77
N ASP A 513 9.71 -8.80 -27.73
CA ASP A 513 10.42 -9.33 -26.55
C ASP A 513 9.64 -10.44 -25.85
N ILE A 514 8.30 -10.38 -25.90
CA ILE A 514 7.41 -11.42 -25.38
C ILE A 514 6.31 -11.67 -26.41
N PHE A 515 5.91 -12.92 -26.61
CA PHE A 515 4.80 -13.25 -27.51
C PHE A 515 4.06 -14.51 -27.06
N LEU A 516 2.78 -14.58 -27.44
CA LEU A 516 1.91 -15.72 -27.15
C LEU A 516 0.84 -15.89 -28.20
N GLY A 517 0.31 -17.11 -28.31
CA GLY A 517 -0.88 -17.39 -29.09
C GLY A 517 -2.14 -16.99 -28.33
N ILE A 518 -3.09 -16.36 -29.02
CA ILE A 518 -4.43 -16.07 -28.52
C ILE A 518 -5.49 -16.63 -29.48
N GLU A 519 -6.67 -16.90 -28.94
CA GLU A 519 -7.81 -17.43 -29.68
C GLU A 519 -8.99 -16.46 -29.51
N TYR A 520 -9.38 -15.75 -30.58
CA TYR A 520 -10.52 -14.84 -30.53
C TYR A 520 -11.83 -15.62 -30.37
N ALA A 521 -12.65 -15.21 -29.41
CA ALA A 521 -13.98 -15.77 -29.20
C ALA A 521 -14.94 -15.22 -30.27
N ASN A 522 -15.32 -16.06 -31.24
CA ASN A 522 -16.27 -15.66 -32.29
C ASN A 522 -17.66 -16.26 -32.05
N THR A 523 -18.54 -15.47 -31.46
CA THR A 523 -19.91 -15.90 -31.12
C THR A 523 -20.83 -16.03 -32.34
N LYS A 524 -20.43 -15.55 -33.53
CA LYS A 524 -21.29 -15.51 -34.72
C LYS A 524 -21.06 -16.66 -35.71
N THR A 525 -19.83 -17.17 -35.85
CA THR A 525 -19.49 -18.20 -36.86
C THR A 525 -19.16 -19.57 -36.28
N GLY A 526 -19.01 -19.68 -34.95
CA GLY A 526 -18.62 -20.92 -34.28
C GLY A 526 -17.16 -21.35 -34.53
N THR A 527 -16.39 -20.57 -35.30
CA THR A 527 -14.98 -20.80 -35.60
C THR A 527 -14.12 -19.72 -34.96
N ASN A 528 -13.29 -20.12 -34.00
CA ASN A 528 -12.37 -19.22 -33.36
C ASN A 528 -11.13 -18.98 -34.25
N THR A 529 -10.71 -17.73 -34.33
CA THR A 529 -9.53 -17.34 -35.11
C THR A 529 -8.34 -17.19 -34.19
N LYS A 530 -7.21 -17.82 -34.52
CA LYS A 530 -5.96 -17.68 -33.76
C LYS A 530 -5.15 -16.48 -34.25
N ALA A 531 -4.52 -15.79 -33.32
CA ALA A 531 -3.62 -14.66 -33.57
C ALA A 531 -2.45 -14.68 -32.59
N LEU A 532 -1.48 -13.78 -32.78
CA LEU A 532 -0.44 -13.51 -31.79
C LEU A 532 -0.81 -12.28 -30.97
N GLU A 533 -0.49 -12.33 -29.69
CA GLU A 533 -0.33 -11.16 -28.84
C GLU A 533 1.17 -10.97 -28.65
N VAL A 534 1.69 -9.79 -29.01
CA VAL A 534 3.12 -9.49 -29.01
C VAL A 534 3.37 -8.27 -28.14
N HIS A 535 4.29 -8.39 -27.20
CA HIS A 535 4.69 -7.32 -26.31
C HIS A 535 6.10 -6.86 -26.64
N GLN A 536 6.27 -5.55 -26.66
CA GLN A 536 7.58 -4.91 -26.75
C GLN A 536 7.82 -4.12 -25.46
N CYS A 537 8.97 -4.31 -24.85
CA CYS A 537 9.46 -3.48 -23.76
C CYS A 537 10.41 -2.43 -24.33
N LYS A 538 10.29 -1.17 -23.90
CA LYS A 538 11.23 -0.10 -24.28
C LYS A 538 11.67 0.81 -23.14
N LEU A 539 12.98 0.81 -22.89
CA LEU A 539 13.65 1.75 -22.01
C LEU A 539 13.89 3.05 -22.77
N VAL A 540 13.21 4.11 -22.37
CA VAL A 540 13.35 5.44 -22.95
C VAL A 540 13.63 6.46 -21.85
N LYS A 541 14.60 7.35 -22.09
CA LYS A 541 14.87 8.48 -21.19
C LYS A 541 13.90 9.65 -21.39
N ASN A 542 13.20 9.68 -22.53
CA ASN A 542 12.28 10.74 -22.95
C ASN A 542 10.88 10.17 -23.20
N ASN A 543 9.89 11.05 -23.43
CA ASN A 543 8.53 10.65 -23.76
C ASN A 543 8.47 9.81 -25.05
N VAL A 544 7.58 8.81 -25.08
CA VAL A 544 7.26 8.04 -26.27
C VAL A 544 6.33 8.85 -27.18
N SER A 545 6.75 9.05 -28.42
CA SER A 545 5.96 9.69 -29.47
C SER A 545 5.20 8.66 -30.31
N GLN A 546 4.14 9.11 -30.99
CA GLN A 546 3.38 8.29 -31.95
C GLN A 546 4.29 7.60 -32.99
N LYS A 547 5.27 8.33 -33.52
CA LYS A 547 6.24 7.81 -34.51
C LYS A 547 7.09 6.66 -33.94
N LEU A 548 7.55 6.79 -32.69
CA LEU A 548 8.32 5.72 -32.04
C LEU A 548 7.44 4.50 -31.80
N TYR A 549 6.21 4.71 -31.35
CA TYR A 549 5.24 3.64 -31.13
C TYR A 549 4.97 2.84 -32.41
N GLU A 550 4.68 3.52 -33.51
CA GLU A 550 4.42 2.90 -34.82
C GLU A 550 5.63 2.11 -35.33
N ALA A 551 6.84 2.68 -35.19
CA ALA A 551 8.07 1.99 -35.57
C ALA A 551 8.33 0.71 -34.78
N GLU A 552 8.05 0.68 -33.46
CA GLU A 552 8.19 -0.55 -32.66
C GLU A 552 7.09 -1.57 -32.99
N ARG A 553 5.86 -1.10 -33.27
CA ARG A 553 4.74 -1.94 -33.70
C ARG A 553 5.04 -2.65 -35.03
N GLU A 554 5.54 -1.92 -36.03
CA GLU A 554 5.86 -2.46 -37.36
C GLU A 554 6.96 -3.53 -37.31
N LYS A 555 7.92 -3.39 -36.39
CA LYS A 555 8.96 -4.42 -36.20
C LYS A 555 8.43 -5.67 -35.49
N SER A 556 7.46 -5.49 -34.60
CA SER A 556 6.99 -6.55 -33.69
C SER A 556 5.86 -7.38 -34.28
N MET A 557 5.03 -6.80 -35.16
CA MET A 557 3.83 -7.46 -35.68
C MET A 557 3.73 -7.45 -37.19
N ASN A 558 3.05 -8.45 -37.72
CA ASN A 558 2.68 -8.48 -39.12
C ASN A 558 1.42 -7.65 -39.37
N SER A 559 1.53 -6.57 -40.13
CA SER A 559 0.39 -5.68 -40.45
C SER A 559 -0.77 -6.38 -41.19
N ASN A 560 -0.54 -7.55 -41.79
CA ASN A 560 -1.58 -8.32 -42.49
C ASN A 560 -2.31 -9.34 -41.59
N ARG A 561 -1.91 -9.45 -40.32
CA ARG A 561 -2.55 -10.31 -39.32
C ARG A 561 -3.34 -9.47 -38.32
N LYS A 562 -4.38 -10.05 -37.74
CA LYS A 562 -5.12 -9.45 -36.61
C LYS A 562 -4.42 -9.70 -35.28
N ASP A 563 -3.10 -9.51 -35.26
CA ASP A 563 -2.29 -9.68 -34.06
C ASP A 563 -2.47 -8.46 -33.13
N VAL A 564 -2.25 -8.67 -31.84
CA VAL A 564 -2.38 -7.68 -30.77
C VAL A 564 -1.00 -7.17 -30.39
N PHE A 565 -0.82 -5.85 -30.28
CA PHE A 565 0.46 -5.24 -29.88
C PHE A 565 0.36 -4.49 -28.56
N ILE A 566 1.33 -4.68 -27.69
CA ILE A 566 1.41 -3.95 -26.43
C ILE A 566 2.83 -3.41 -26.24
N LEU A 567 2.96 -2.09 -26.13
CA LEU A 567 4.22 -1.45 -25.79
C LEU A 567 4.29 -1.16 -24.29
N TYR A 568 5.29 -1.68 -23.60
CA TYR A 568 5.61 -1.33 -22.22
C TYR A 568 6.79 -0.36 -22.19
N THR A 569 6.69 0.72 -21.43
CA THR A 569 7.76 1.72 -21.40
C THR A 569 7.82 2.47 -20.08
N CYS A 570 9.04 2.88 -19.70
CA CYS A 570 9.31 3.69 -18.51
C CYS A 570 9.13 5.21 -18.73
N GLY A 571 8.97 5.64 -19.98
CA GLY A 571 8.67 7.04 -20.30
C GLY A 571 7.18 7.35 -20.19
N LYS A 572 6.85 8.64 -20.08
CA LYS A 572 5.48 9.11 -20.36
C LYS A 572 5.17 8.90 -21.84
N ALA A 573 3.88 8.83 -22.18
CA ALA A 573 3.49 8.62 -23.57
C ALA A 573 2.33 9.52 -23.97
N ASN A 574 2.43 10.13 -25.14
CA ASN A 574 1.33 10.81 -25.80
C ASN A 574 1.08 10.11 -27.14
N VAL A 575 0.35 8.99 -27.06
CA VAL A 575 0.13 8.06 -28.18
C VAL A 575 -1.34 7.70 -28.20
N SER A 576 -1.91 7.61 -29.40
CA SER A 576 -3.23 7.04 -29.64
C SER A 576 -3.04 5.66 -30.28
N PRO A 577 -3.14 4.55 -29.50
CA PRO A 577 -2.94 3.22 -30.03
C PRO A 577 -3.92 2.91 -31.17
N PRO A 578 -3.48 2.27 -32.28
CA PRO A 578 -4.38 1.74 -33.30
C PRO A 578 -5.24 0.59 -32.78
N SER A 579 -6.28 0.20 -33.54
CA SER A 579 -7.14 -0.94 -33.17
C SER A 579 -6.33 -2.22 -32.91
N GLY A 580 -6.68 -2.95 -31.86
CA GLY A 580 -5.96 -4.15 -31.40
C GLY A 580 -4.63 -3.85 -30.72
N CYS A 581 -4.33 -2.59 -30.39
CA CYS A 581 -3.04 -2.22 -29.80
C CYS A 581 -3.20 -1.46 -28.48
N ALA A 582 -2.16 -1.48 -27.66
CA ALA A 582 -2.09 -0.76 -26.38
C ALA A 582 -0.68 -0.26 -26.04
N ILE A 583 -0.62 0.60 -25.04
CA ILE A 583 0.60 1.09 -24.41
C ILE A 583 0.43 1.15 -22.88
N VAL A 584 1.45 0.69 -22.18
CA VAL A 584 1.61 0.78 -20.73
C VAL A 584 2.81 1.67 -20.44
N SER A 585 2.55 2.96 -20.27
CA SER A 585 3.53 4.00 -19.95
C SER A 585 3.63 4.25 -18.45
N GLN A 586 4.63 5.03 -18.03
CA GLN A 586 4.85 5.44 -16.64
C GLN A 586 3.56 5.94 -15.94
N GLU A 587 2.70 6.65 -16.65
CA GLU A 587 1.47 7.27 -16.12
C GLU A 587 0.40 6.23 -15.76
N ASN A 588 0.48 5.04 -16.35
CA ASN A 588 -0.53 3.99 -16.26
C ASN A 588 -0.06 2.79 -15.43
N TRP A 589 1.16 2.81 -14.89
CA TRP A 589 1.73 1.67 -14.17
C TRP A 589 0.96 1.28 -12.92
N ASN A 590 0.57 2.26 -12.10
CA ASN A 590 -0.27 1.99 -10.92
C ASN A 590 -1.60 1.33 -11.34
N SER A 591 -2.22 1.83 -12.41
CA SER A 591 -3.49 1.29 -12.91
C SER A 591 -3.36 -0.09 -13.54
N TYR A 592 -2.22 -0.42 -14.17
CA TYR A 592 -2.01 -1.67 -14.92
C TYR A 592 -1.39 -2.80 -14.09
N PHE A 593 -0.38 -2.47 -13.30
CA PHE A 593 0.37 -3.40 -12.44
C PHE A 593 -0.17 -3.43 -11.02
N GLY A 594 -1.02 -2.46 -10.62
CA GLY A 594 -1.63 -2.45 -9.29
C GLY A 594 -0.58 -2.47 -8.18
N PRO A 595 -0.69 -3.38 -7.20
CA PRO A 595 0.28 -3.53 -6.12
C PRO A 595 1.73 -3.80 -6.58
N PHE A 596 1.96 -4.18 -7.84
CA PHE A 596 3.29 -4.43 -8.39
C PHE A 596 3.95 -3.22 -9.05
N ALA A 597 3.27 -2.07 -9.11
CA ALA A 597 3.75 -0.92 -9.88
C ALA A 597 5.10 -0.38 -9.39
N GLY A 598 5.36 -0.34 -8.07
CA GLY A 598 6.66 0.09 -7.52
C GLY A 598 7.81 -0.81 -7.98
N ARG A 599 7.60 -2.13 -7.94
CA ARG A 599 8.56 -3.12 -8.45
C ARG A 599 8.77 -2.98 -9.95
N ALA A 600 7.68 -2.89 -10.73
CA ALA A 600 7.73 -2.67 -12.17
C ALA A 600 8.57 -1.44 -12.53
N PHE A 601 8.41 -0.35 -11.76
CA PHE A 601 9.16 0.88 -11.98
C PHE A 601 10.66 0.72 -11.77
N LYS A 602 11.05 0.04 -10.71
CA LYS A 602 12.46 -0.14 -10.42
C LYS A 602 13.14 -1.11 -11.39
N TYR A 603 12.44 -2.15 -11.84
CA TYR A 603 12.91 -3.02 -12.93
C TYR A 603 13.13 -2.26 -14.24
N ALA A 604 12.23 -1.33 -14.55
CA ALA A 604 12.24 -0.62 -15.82
C ALA A 604 13.17 0.60 -15.86
N VAL A 605 13.48 1.24 -14.73
CA VAL A 605 14.30 2.48 -14.71
C VAL A 605 15.76 2.22 -14.36
N THR A 606 16.07 1.11 -13.70
CA THR A 606 17.46 0.78 -13.33
C THR A 606 18.16 0.10 -14.51
N GLY A 607 19.14 0.80 -15.09
CA GLY A 607 20.00 0.25 -16.14
C GLY A 607 20.90 -0.89 -15.62
N PRO A 608 21.69 -1.52 -16.52
CA PRO A 608 22.67 -2.54 -16.13
C PRO A 608 23.60 -2.03 -15.01
N VAL A 609 23.98 -2.91 -14.07
CA VAL A 609 24.75 -2.50 -12.89
C VAL A 609 26.11 -1.99 -13.34
N ASN A 610 26.46 -0.80 -12.88
CA ASN A 610 27.72 -0.17 -13.25
C ASN A 610 28.89 -0.89 -12.57
N VAL A 611 29.87 -1.32 -13.37
CA VAL A 611 31.05 -2.04 -12.90
C VAL A 611 31.95 -1.23 -11.99
N ASN A 612 31.73 0.08 -11.82
CA ASN A 612 32.56 0.96 -11.01
C ASN A 612 31.91 1.30 -9.66
N THR A 613 30.57 1.34 -9.60
CA THR A 613 29.81 1.82 -8.43
C THR A 613 28.86 0.78 -7.85
N GLY A 614 28.54 -0.30 -8.57
CA GLY A 614 27.59 -1.31 -8.10
C GLY A 614 28.04 -1.95 -6.79
N THR A 615 27.17 -2.03 -5.79
CA THR A 615 27.50 -2.65 -4.49
C THR A 615 27.76 -4.16 -4.64
N MET A 616 28.35 -4.78 -3.61
CA MET A 616 28.54 -6.25 -3.58
C MET A 616 27.23 -6.98 -3.87
N PHE A 617 26.15 -6.51 -3.24
CA PHE A 617 24.80 -7.01 -3.44
C PHE A 617 24.38 -6.88 -4.91
N GLN A 618 24.39 -5.66 -5.46
CA GLN A 618 23.98 -5.36 -6.82
C GLN A 618 24.75 -6.18 -7.88
N LEU A 619 26.07 -6.32 -7.70
CA LEU A 619 26.91 -7.12 -8.60
C LEU A 619 26.63 -8.60 -8.48
N SER A 620 26.53 -9.10 -7.24
CA SER A 620 26.28 -10.52 -7.01
C SER A 620 24.95 -10.95 -7.62
N ALA A 621 24.02 -10.00 -7.71
CA ALA A 621 22.69 -10.15 -8.28
C ALA A 621 22.67 -10.20 -9.82
N THR A 622 23.74 -9.79 -10.52
CA THR A 622 23.83 -9.93 -11.99
C THR A 622 24.00 -11.40 -12.40
N GLU A 623 23.14 -11.89 -13.30
CA GLU A 623 23.17 -13.27 -13.78
C GLU A 623 24.56 -13.64 -14.34
N GLY A 624 25.14 -14.72 -13.81
CA GLY A 624 26.50 -15.17 -14.16
C GLY A 624 27.63 -14.47 -13.41
N ILE A 625 27.36 -13.59 -12.44
CA ILE A 625 28.37 -13.00 -11.55
C ILE A 625 28.40 -13.76 -10.22
N GLY A 626 27.32 -13.72 -9.43
CA GLY A 626 27.27 -14.33 -8.10
C GLY A 626 28.26 -13.70 -7.10
N LYS A 627 28.24 -14.17 -5.84
CA LYS A 627 29.08 -13.59 -4.76
C LYS A 627 30.57 -13.62 -5.07
N THR A 628 31.06 -14.73 -5.63
CA THR A 628 32.49 -14.91 -5.92
C THR A 628 33.00 -13.92 -6.96
N ARG A 629 32.34 -13.82 -8.13
CA ARG A 629 32.80 -12.89 -9.18
C ARG A 629 32.49 -11.44 -8.79
N ALA A 630 31.44 -11.17 -8.02
CA ALA A 630 31.20 -9.84 -7.46
C ALA A 630 32.36 -9.38 -6.55
N GLY A 631 32.88 -10.28 -5.70
CA GLY A 631 34.10 -10.04 -4.93
C GLY A 631 35.30 -9.74 -5.83
N MET A 632 35.48 -10.51 -6.91
CA MET A 632 36.56 -10.26 -7.88
C MET A 632 36.43 -8.89 -8.56
N ILE A 633 35.21 -8.45 -8.87
CA ILE A 633 34.96 -7.11 -9.42
C ILE A 633 35.36 -6.04 -8.40
N ILE A 634 34.93 -6.16 -7.15
CA ILE A 634 35.27 -5.20 -6.09
C ILE A 634 36.78 -5.14 -5.86
N ASP A 635 37.44 -6.29 -5.83
CA ASP A 635 38.90 -6.36 -5.68
C ASP A 635 39.63 -5.76 -6.89
N ALA A 636 39.14 -5.99 -8.11
CA ALA A 636 39.68 -5.40 -9.32
C ALA A 636 39.53 -3.88 -9.33
N ARG A 637 38.39 -3.35 -8.86
CA ARG A 637 38.18 -1.89 -8.68
C ARG A 637 39.18 -1.30 -7.70
N ARG A 638 39.34 -1.92 -6.53
CA ARG A 638 40.27 -1.42 -5.48
C ARG A 638 41.71 -1.36 -5.96
N LYS A 639 42.11 -2.30 -6.82
CA LYS A 639 43.46 -2.32 -7.42
C LYS A 639 43.64 -1.27 -8.52
N ARG A 640 42.56 -0.69 -9.03
CA ARG A 640 42.56 0.23 -10.17
C ARG A 640 42.33 1.66 -9.69
N ARG A 641 43.24 2.57 -10.07
CA ARG A 641 43.15 4.01 -9.69
C ARG A 641 42.12 4.82 -10.48
N ARG A 642 41.47 4.23 -11.49
CA ARG A 642 40.48 4.90 -12.35
C ARG A 642 39.32 3.96 -12.72
N PRO A 643 38.11 4.50 -12.98
CA PRO A 643 36.98 3.72 -13.46
C PRO A 643 37.29 2.92 -14.74
N TYR A 644 36.65 1.77 -14.89
CA TYR A 644 36.54 1.05 -16.16
C TYR A 644 35.58 1.81 -17.09
N THR A 645 36.00 2.03 -18.34
CA THR A 645 35.16 2.60 -19.40
C THR A 645 34.77 1.52 -20.40
N GLU A 646 33.89 1.84 -21.34
CA GLU A 646 33.46 0.94 -22.41
C GLU A 646 34.64 0.36 -23.22
N LYS A 647 35.73 1.13 -23.37
CA LYS A 647 36.97 0.71 -24.03
C LYS A 647 37.80 -0.28 -23.20
N ASP A 648 37.53 -0.38 -21.90
CA ASP A 648 38.28 -1.22 -20.97
C ASP A 648 37.66 -2.62 -20.78
N LYS A 649 36.63 -3.01 -21.56
CA LYS A 649 35.94 -4.31 -21.42
C LYS A 649 36.87 -5.51 -21.47
N GLU A 650 37.88 -5.48 -22.35
CA GLU A 650 38.86 -6.57 -22.44
C GLU A 650 39.79 -6.64 -21.22
N ALA A 651 40.23 -5.48 -20.73
CA ALA A 651 41.01 -5.40 -19.50
C ALA A 651 40.18 -5.88 -18.29
N PHE A 652 38.91 -5.48 -18.21
CA PHE A 652 37.99 -5.94 -17.18
C PHE A 652 37.82 -7.46 -17.18
N MET A 653 37.62 -8.06 -18.36
CA MET A 653 37.53 -9.53 -18.49
C MET A 653 38.79 -10.23 -18.00
N LYS A 654 39.97 -9.66 -18.29
CA LYS A 654 41.25 -10.19 -17.83
C LYS A 654 41.42 -10.07 -16.32
N ASP A 655 41.08 -8.91 -15.75
CA ASP A 655 41.24 -8.60 -14.33
C ASP A 655 40.31 -9.44 -13.44
N THR A 656 39.11 -9.73 -13.93
CA THR A 656 38.04 -10.38 -13.15
C THR A 656 37.79 -11.84 -13.54
N LYS A 657 38.36 -12.30 -14.67
CA LYS A 657 38.12 -13.62 -15.28
C LYS A 657 36.64 -13.89 -15.59
N ILE A 658 35.84 -12.84 -15.77
CA ILE A 658 34.42 -12.94 -16.12
C ILE A 658 34.28 -13.15 -17.62
N PRO A 659 33.50 -14.15 -18.09
CA PRO A 659 33.33 -14.42 -19.51
C PRO A 659 32.57 -13.31 -20.24
N ARG A 660 32.86 -13.14 -21.54
CA ARG A 660 32.24 -12.13 -22.40
C ARG A 660 30.71 -12.21 -22.45
N THR A 661 30.17 -13.43 -22.34
CA THR A 661 28.73 -13.71 -22.24
C THR A 661 28.09 -13.18 -20.96
N VAL A 662 28.85 -12.72 -19.99
CA VAL A 662 28.33 -12.09 -18.76
C VAL A 662 28.67 -10.60 -18.73
N VAL A 663 29.82 -10.18 -19.27
CA VAL A 663 30.23 -8.76 -19.31
C VAL A 663 29.24 -7.86 -20.05
N HIS A 664 28.49 -8.38 -21.03
CA HIS A 664 27.49 -7.59 -21.73
C HIS A 664 26.28 -7.18 -20.85
N ARG A 665 26.13 -7.81 -19.67
CA ARG A 665 25.06 -7.54 -18.69
C ARG A 665 25.43 -6.44 -17.69
N LEU A 666 26.63 -5.88 -17.81
CA LEU A 666 27.16 -4.85 -16.92
C LEU A 666 27.32 -3.52 -17.67
N SER A 667 27.14 -2.40 -16.96
CA SER A 667 27.35 -1.06 -17.51
C SER A 667 28.78 -0.58 -17.24
N PHE A 668 29.39 0.05 -18.25
CA PHE A 668 30.68 0.73 -18.18
C PHE A 668 30.54 2.23 -18.40
N GLU A 669 29.35 2.79 -18.14
CA GLU A 669 29.11 4.23 -18.20
C GLU A 669 30.11 4.97 -17.29
N SER A 670 30.62 6.09 -17.80
CA SER A 670 31.58 6.92 -17.06
C SER A 670 30.90 7.50 -15.81
N VAL A 671 31.52 7.27 -14.66
CA VAL A 671 31.14 7.86 -13.38
C VAL A 671 32.18 8.89 -12.99
N ASP A 672 31.75 9.97 -12.32
CA ASP A 672 32.68 10.93 -11.72
C ASP A 672 33.58 10.23 -10.69
N ASN A 673 34.83 10.70 -10.58
CA ASN A 673 35.82 10.21 -9.63
C ASN A 673 35.31 10.27 -8.18
N THR A 674 34.51 11.27 -7.83
CA THR A 674 33.89 11.38 -6.49
C THR A 674 32.97 10.20 -6.19
N ALA A 675 32.12 9.82 -7.15
CA ALA A 675 31.21 8.67 -7.01
C ALA A 675 31.98 7.33 -7.00
N PHE A 676 33.04 7.22 -7.79
CA PHE A 676 33.92 6.05 -7.78
C PHE A 676 34.67 5.90 -6.44
N MET A 677 35.21 6.99 -5.89
CA MET A 677 35.92 6.98 -4.60
C MET A 677 34.96 6.70 -3.44
N SER A 678 33.76 7.28 -3.44
CA SER A 678 32.73 7.01 -2.43
C SER A 678 32.31 5.54 -2.41
N ALA A 679 32.23 4.89 -3.57
CA ALA A 679 31.92 3.47 -3.67
C ALA A 679 33.10 2.54 -3.28
N ASN A 680 34.31 3.07 -3.11
CA ASN A 680 35.53 2.30 -2.81
C ASN A 680 36.36 2.94 -1.68
N PRO A 681 35.81 3.02 -0.45
CA PRO A 681 36.54 3.54 0.71
C PRO A 681 37.76 2.64 0.99
N GLY A 682 38.95 3.17 0.76
CA GLY A 682 40.22 2.42 0.82
C GLY A 682 41.16 2.71 -0.36
N ILE A 683 40.68 3.37 -1.42
CA ILE A 683 41.56 3.99 -2.42
C ILE A 683 42.12 5.27 -1.80
N VAL A 684 43.17 5.13 -0.98
CA VAL A 684 43.95 6.27 -0.51
C VAL A 684 44.69 6.84 -1.72
N THR A 685 44.31 8.04 -2.14
CA THR A 685 45.19 8.89 -2.95
C THR A 685 46.36 9.29 -2.07
N GLU A 686 47.52 8.65 -2.25
CA GLU A 686 48.75 9.43 -2.20
C GLU A 686 48.63 10.44 -3.34
N ILE A 687 48.50 11.72 -2.98
CA ILE A 687 48.56 12.86 -3.90
C ILE A 687 49.88 12.83 -4.65
#